data_AF-A0A8H5KVI3-F1
#
_entry.id   AF-A0A8H5KVI3-F1
#
_cell.length_a   1.000
_cell.length_b   1.000
_cell.length_c   1.000
_cell.angle_alpha   90.00
_cell.angle_beta   90.00
_cell.angle_gamma   90.00
#
_symmetry.space_group_name_H-M   'P 1'
#
loop_
_entity.id
_entity.type
_entity.pdbx_description
1 polymer ?
#
loop_
_entity_poly.entity_id
_entity_poly.type
_entity_poly.pdbx_seq_one_letter_code
_entity_poly.pdbx_strand_id
1 'polypeptide(L)'
;MLTSNLKQAVASTFLWVSGLWRTSPTTMAIKLEEVTIAQLLAGLEQGHFTVTELVETYAARIEHLNPRVRAITQVNPDAISIARKKDAERSSGASLGILHGVPILVKDIFLTKDGLMSTNGCLGLTEAVPAFEATIVRRLREQGAVLLGKTNPTEWANYRSPGRASGGWSGVGGQCLAPYHEDQDPSGSSSGSAVAACLGLAAAALGTETSGSLSSPAQKSAVISIKPTVGLTSRHGAYLVSEWQDTVGVLARTVQDAATVLTAIAGTDPNDPFTISDPRDDSNTQKPEEGTNFAHACTKRGLEGKRIAARSPKIPRHLFPNDEVVVNAFDKALSIMRAQGATIVDDVRFSEFSSNYTFSEDLDWTLGLRVSIRENMRKSLSCYESNPKSLHTLEDVIEYTLETPEERPDDWGVDEWLKCEELGLKYRPDSREFADSIALRNNIGKQIAELLDRTECDFIFAPSIDTSANVGGCPTIGVPLGFYPKDHPIARRKSNGLVTTGPNVPFEPRPVEIKDARTLPSKVSLSTHGFEWVAQTTTEDFKTDESVTRYINELEEFIQDYFKADKVLTFQYQVRKRQPDRLDPRVRPPSNFVHVDVSPAGAEARIRFNYPKVAGDILRRRHMLLSLWRPLFSPLQDYPLALCDARSVDDSDLVESDYIYPNFVSESFLLKHSPEHKWFYLSEQCKDELLIITNYDSAFKTRQ
;
A
#
# COMPACT_ATOMS: atom_id res chain seq x y z
N MET A 1 -22.56 -0.31 -25.04
CA MET A 1 -23.21 -1.31 -24.18
C MET A 1 -22.23 -2.46 -24.01
N LEU A 2 -21.33 -2.36 -23.01
CA LEU A 2 -20.35 -3.34 -22.53
C LEU A 2 -19.34 -2.55 -21.68
N THR A 3 -19.63 -2.42 -20.38
CA THR A 3 -18.75 -1.79 -19.39
C THR A 3 -18.67 -2.72 -18.20
N SER A 4 -17.84 -3.76 -18.33
CA SER A 4 -17.52 -4.69 -17.25
C SER A 4 -16.04 -4.50 -16.87
N ASN A 5 -15.81 -4.09 -15.63
CA ASN A 5 -14.45 -3.92 -15.10
C ASN A 5 -13.66 -5.24 -15.21
N LEU A 6 -12.35 -5.16 -15.49
CA LEU A 6 -11.49 -6.37 -15.52
C LEU A 6 -11.64 -7.21 -14.24
N LYS A 7 -11.76 -6.57 -13.07
CA LYS A 7 -12.01 -7.24 -11.78
C LYS A 7 -13.38 -7.95 -11.68
N GLN A 8 -14.40 -7.49 -12.41
CA GLN A 8 -15.69 -8.21 -12.47
C GLN A 8 -15.63 -9.44 -13.38
N ALA A 9 -14.85 -9.41 -14.47
CA ALA A 9 -14.67 -10.58 -15.32
C ALA A 9 -13.98 -11.76 -14.60
N VAL A 10 -13.10 -11.45 -13.63
CA VAL A 10 -12.48 -12.45 -12.74
C VAL A 10 -13.50 -13.08 -11.77
N ALA A 11 -14.54 -12.34 -11.37
CA ALA A 11 -15.55 -12.82 -10.42
C ALA A 11 -16.60 -13.76 -11.04
N SER A 12 -16.70 -13.84 -12.38
CA SER A 12 -17.84 -14.47 -13.07
C SER A 12 -17.50 -15.69 -13.94
N THR A 13 -16.31 -16.29 -13.81
CA THR A 13 -15.88 -17.43 -14.66
C THR A 13 -15.36 -18.62 -13.85
N PHE A 14 -16.27 -19.41 -13.28
CA PHE A 14 -15.94 -20.72 -12.70
C PHE A 14 -15.69 -21.76 -13.81
N LEU A 15 -14.42 -21.99 -14.16
CA LEU A 15 -14.01 -23.13 -14.98
C LEU A 15 -13.80 -24.36 -14.09
N TRP A 16 -14.81 -25.22 -14.04
CA TRP A 16 -14.70 -26.56 -13.42
C TRP A 16 -13.85 -27.48 -14.30
N VAL A 17 -12.64 -27.81 -13.85
CA VAL A 17 -11.87 -28.94 -14.42
C VAL A 17 -12.26 -30.21 -13.65
N SER A 18 -13.29 -30.91 -14.15
CA SER A 18 -13.75 -32.16 -13.55
C SER A 18 -12.85 -33.35 -13.92
N GLY A 19 -11.66 -33.41 -13.32
CA GLY A 19 -10.85 -34.63 -13.27
C GLY A 19 -11.34 -35.57 -12.16
N LEU A 20 -11.56 -36.85 -12.45
CA LEU A 20 -12.05 -37.83 -11.47
C LEU A 20 -11.05 -38.05 -10.31
N TRP A 21 -11.30 -37.43 -9.16
CA TRP A 21 -10.57 -37.71 -7.91
C TRP A 21 -11.50 -38.07 -6.75
N ARG A 22 -10.94 -38.85 -5.82
CA ARG A 22 -11.66 -39.53 -4.75
C ARG A 22 -12.15 -38.54 -3.68
N THR A 23 -13.25 -38.87 -3.03
CA THR A 23 -13.87 -38.10 -1.95
C THR A 23 -12.94 -37.95 -0.73
N SER A 24 -12.50 -36.73 -0.42
CA SER A 24 -12.00 -36.24 0.88
C SER A 24 -11.94 -34.69 0.86
N PRO A 25 -11.53 -34.01 1.95
CA PRO A 25 -12.32 -32.98 2.62
C PRO A 25 -12.37 -31.63 1.89
N THR A 26 -13.27 -30.75 2.33
CA THR A 26 -13.50 -29.37 1.85
C THR A 26 -12.20 -28.62 1.49
N THR A 27 -11.94 -28.50 0.19
CA THR A 27 -10.88 -27.65 -0.36
C THR A 27 -11.23 -26.17 -0.13
N MET A 28 -10.40 -25.45 0.63
CA MET A 28 -10.49 -23.99 0.66
C MET A 28 -10.08 -23.44 -0.70
N ALA A 29 -10.98 -22.68 -1.34
CA ALA A 29 -10.66 -21.95 -2.56
C ALA A 29 -9.70 -20.79 -2.25
N ILE A 30 -8.42 -20.96 -2.60
CA ILE A 30 -7.40 -19.93 -2.42
C ILE A 30 -7.53 -18.88 -3.53
N LYS A 31 -7.81 -17.63 -3.16
CA LYS A 31 -7.72 -16.49 -4.06
C LYS A 31 -6.28 -15.99 -4.10
N LEU A 32 -5.60 -16.17 -5.23
CA LEU A 32 -4.19 -15.78 -5.38
C LEU A 32 -3.96 -14.26 -5.25
N GLU A 33 -4.97 -13.45 -5.52
CA GLU A 33 -4.96 -11.99 -5.32
C GLU A 33 -5.20 -11.54 -3.86
N GLU A 34 -5.57 -12.44 -2.94
CA GLU A 34 -5.81 -12.12 -1.51
C GLU A 34 -4.85 -12.88 -0.56
N VAL A 35 -4.28 -14.01 -0.99
CA VAL A 35 -3.42 -14.86 -0.15
C VAL A 35 -2.05 -14.23 0.17
N THR A 36 -1.59 -14.39 1.41
CA THR A 36 -0.28 -13.96 1.92
C THR A 36 0.76 -15.08 1.86
N ILE A 37 2.05 -14.75 1.90
CA ILE A 37 3.17 -15.71 1.98
C ILE A 37 3.02 -16.61 3.21
N ALA A 38 2.62 -16.05 4.36
CA ALA A 38 2.40 -16.82 5.59
C ALA A 38 1.29 -17.89 5.42
N GLN A 39 0.20 -17.56 4.73
CA GLN A 39 -0.88 -18.52 4.42
C GLN A 39 -0.43 -19.58 3.39
N LEU A 40 0.38 -19.21 2.40
CA LEU A 40 0.95 -20.16 1.44
C LEU A 40 1.87 -21.17 2.14
N LEU A 41 2.80 -20.69 2.97
CA LEU A 41 3.70 -21.54 3.75
C LEU A 41 2.93 -22.45 4.71
N ALA A 42 1.92 -21.94 5.42
CA ALA A 42 1.08 -22.76 6.29
C ALA A 42 0.28 -23.83 5.53
N GLY A 43 -0.21 -23.53 4.33
CA GLY A 43 -0.90 -24.51 3.48
C GLY A 43 0.02 -25.62 2.95
N LEU A 44 1.26 -25.28 2.58
CA LEU A 44 2.30 -26.25 2.23
C LEU A 44 2.71 -27.13 3.43
N GLU A 45 2.80 -26.54 4.63
CA GLU A 45 3.13 -27.24 5.88
C GLU A 45 2.03 -28.23 6.29
N GLN A 46 0.77 -27.84 6.10
CA GLN A 46 -0.42 -28.64 6.43
C GLN A 46 -0.77 -29.67 5.34
N GLY A 47 -0.06 -29.67 4.21
CA GLY A 47 -0.33 -30.58 3.09
C GLY A 47 -1.66 -30.29 2.37
N HIS A 48 -2.18 -29.06 2.45
CA HIS A 48 -3.40 -28.66 1.73
C HIS A 48 -3.20 -28.59 0.21
N PHE A 49 -1.96 -28.39 -0.23
CA PHE A 49 -1.49 -28.41 -1.61
C PHE A 49 0.04 -28.57 -1.60
N THR A 50 0.59 -29.00 -2.72
CA THR A 50 2.03 -29.11 -2.99
C THR A 50 2.60 -27.83 -3.60
N VAL A 51 3.93 -27.70 -3.61
CA VAL A 51 4.62 -26.63 -4.35
C VAL A 51 4.34 -26.76 -5.85
N THR A 52 4.28 -27.99 -6.37
CA THR A 52 3.93 -28.26 -7.77
C THR A 52 2.55 -27.72 -8.11
N GLU A 53 1.50 -28.08 -7.37
CA GLU A 53 0.13 -27.58 -7.60
C GLU A 53 0.05 -26.05 -7.46
N LEU A 54 0.77 -25.46 -6.49
CA LEU A 54 0.80 -24.01 -6.31
C LEU A 54 1.42 -23.30 -7.53
N VAL A 55 2.55 -23.80 -8.04
CA VAL A 55 3.23 -23.23 -9.21
C VAL A 55 2.41 -23.42 -10.48
N GLU A 56 1.78 -24.59 -10.67
CA GLU A 56 0.84 -24.84 -11.78
C GLU A 56 -0.34 -23.84 -11.74
N THR A 57 -0.89 -23.56 -10.55
CA THR A 57 -2.00 -22.60 -10.38
C THR A 57 -1.59 -21.17 -10.74
N TYR A 58 -0.41 -20.70 -10.30
CA TYR A 58 0.10 -19.38 -10.69
C TYR A 58 0.43 -19.31 -12.20
N ALA A 59 1.03 -20.36 -12.78
CA ALA A 59 1.34 -20.41 -14.20
C ALA A 59 0.08 -20.33 -15.09
N ALA A 60 -0.96 -21.11 -14.77
CA ALA A 60 -2.25 -21.05 -15.46
C ALA A 60 -2.91 -19.67 -15.34
N ARG A 61 -2.75 -18.99 -14.20
CA ARG A 61 -3.25 -17.61 -14.01
C ARG A 61 -2.46 -16.59 -14.84
N ILE A 62 -1.14 -16.75 -14.97
CA ILE A 62 -0.31 -15.95 -15.88
C ILE A 62 -0.79 -16.14 -17.32
N GLU A 63 -0.95 -17.38 -17.78
CA GLU A 63 -1.45 -17.70 -19.12
C GLU A 63 -2.81 -17.01 -19.41
N HIS A 64 -3.73 -17.05 -18.45
CA HIS A 64 -5.05 -16.44 -18.60
C HIS A 64 -5.04 -14.89 -18.60
N LEU A 65 -4.28 -14.25 -17.71
CA LEU A 65 -4.34 -12.80 -17.51
C LEU A 65 -3.31 -12.02 -18.32
N ASN A 66 -2.10 -12.56 -18.51
CA ASN A 66 -0.98 -11.84 -19.11
C ASN A 66 -1.23 -11.33 -20.54
N PRO A 67 -1.96 -12.02 -21.43
CA PRO A 67 -2.27 -11.50 -22.77
C PRO A 67 -2.98 -10.13 -22.76
N ARG A 68 -3.67 -9.78 -21.66
CA ARG A 68 -4.40 -8.51 -21.49
C ARG A 68 -3.58 -7.41 -20.84
N VAL A 69 -2.61 -7.75 -19.99
CA VAL A 69 -1.88 -6.78 -19.14
C VAL A 69 -0.37 -6.73 -19.38
N ARG A 70 0.19 -7.69 -20.13
CA ARG A 70 1.61 -7.82 -20.51
C ARG A 70 2.59 -7.50 -19.38
N ALA A 71 2.30 -8.05 -18.20
CA ALA A 71 3.07 -7.86 -16.98
C ALA A 71 4.25 -8.84 -16.86
N ILE A 72 4.18 -9.99 -17.52
CA ILE A 72 5.18 -11.06 -17.53
C ILE A 72 5.79 -11.11 -18.94
N THR A 73 7.13 -11.03 -19.04
CA THR A 73 7.85 -11.26 -20.31
C THR A 73 8.09 -12.74 -20.55
N GLN A 74 8.43 -13.47 -19.48
CA GLN A 74 8.83 -14.88 -19.55
C GLN A 74 8.33 -15.65 -18.33
N VAL A 75 7.80 -16.86 -18.54
CA VAL A 75 7.59 -17.85 -17.47
C VAL A 75 8.78 -18.81 -17.49
N ASN A 76 9.28 -19.21 -16.32
CA ASN A 76 10.45 -20.10 -16.24
C ASN A 76 10.07 -21.50 -16.76
N PRO A 77 10.68 -22.01 -17.85
CA PRO A 77 10.36 -23.33 -18.39
C PRO A 77 10.64 -24.44 -17.37
N ASP A 78 11.57 -24.23 -16.45
CA ASP A 78 11.94 -25.17 -15.40
C ASP A 78 11.06 -25.05 -14.14
N ALA A 79 10.12 -24.10 -14.05
CA ALA A 79 9.35 -23.82 -12.82
C ALA A 79 8.73 -25.09 -12.20
N ILE A 80 8.12 -25.95 -13.03
CA ILE A 80 7.50 -27.21 -12.60
C ILE A 80 8.54 -28.24 -12.15
N SER A 81 9.71 -28.31 -12.79
CA SER A 81 10.77 -29.23 -12.39
C SER A 81 11.42 -28.79 -11.07
N ILE A 82 11.53 -27.48 -10.85
CA ILE A 82 11.98 -26.87 -9.60
C ILE A 82 10.95 -27.10 -8.49
N ALA A 83 9.65 -26.92 -8.77
CA ALA A 83 8.57 -27.15 -7.82
C ALA A 83 8.58 -28.59 -7.27
N ARG A 84 8.70 -29.59 -8.15
CA ARG A 84 8.80 -31.02 -7.78
C ARG A 84 10.03 -31.32 -6.91
N LYS A 85 11.16 -30.63 -7.12
CA LYS A 85 12.33 -30.71 -6.23
C LYS A 85 12.03 -30.12 -4.85
N LYS A 86 11.33 -28.98 -4.79
CA LYS A 86 10.91 -28.34 -3.53
C LYS A 86 9.94 -29.21 -2.72
N ASP A 87 9.07 -29.97 -3.37
CA ASP A 87 8.21 -31.00 -2.73
C ASP A 87 9.03 -32.18 -2.18
N ALA A 88 10.04 -32.66 -2.92
CA ALA A 88 10.96 -33.70 -2.44
C ALA A 88 11.82 -33.23 -1.25
N GLU A 89 12.32 -32.00 -1.30
CA GLU A 89 13.06 -31.36 -0.20
C GLU A 89 12.17 -31.23 1.05
N ARG A 90 10.91 -30.79 0.89
CA ARG A 90 9.93 -30.66 1.99
C ARG A 90 9.59 -32.02 2.62
N SER A 91 9.34 -33.05 1.81
CA SER A 91 9.02 -34.41 2.30
C SER A 91 10.20 -35.16 2.93
N SER A 92 11.44 -34.77 2.66
CA SER A 92 12.65 -35.34 3.27
C SER A 92 13.07 -34.68 4.59
N GLY A 93 12.36 -33.62 5.04
CA GLY A 93 12.70 -32.91 6.27
C GLY A 93 13.99 -32.09 6.17
N ALA A 94 14.38 -31.68 4.97
CA ALA A 94 15.52 -30.80 4.75
C ALA A 94 15.34 -29.44 5.44
N SER A 95 16.44 -28.73 5.70
CA SER A 95 16.37 -27.35 6.20
C SER A 95 15.73 -26.45 5.13
N LEU A 96 14.52 -25.98 5.40
CA LEU A 96 13.75 -25.15 4.47
C LEU A 96 14.09 -23.67 4.68
N GLY A 97 14.35 -22.94 3.60
CA GLY A 97 14.50 -21.48 3.66
C GLY A 97 13.16 -20.76 3.91
N ILE A 98 13.19 -19.48 4.27
CA ILE A 98 11.98 -18.75 4.71
C ILE A 98 10.95 -18.53 3.59
N LEU A 99 11.30 -18.83 2.34
CA LEU A 99 10.44 -18.76 1.15
C LEU A 99 10.27 -20.15 0.50
N HIS A 100 10.48 -21.26 1.22
CA HIS A 100 10.55 -22.59 0.59
C HIS A 100 9.25 -23.02 -0.11
N GLY A 101 9.31 -23.03 -1.44
CA GLY A 101 8.19 -23.33 -2.33
C GLY A 101 7.32 -22.12 -2.71
N VAL A 102 7.66 -20.92 -2.25
CA VAL A 102 6.90 -19.69 -2.55
C VAL A 102 7.25 -19.19 -3.96
N PRO A 103 6.26 -19.00 -4.86
CA PRO A 103 6.53 -18.49 -6.20
C PRO A 103 6.77 -16.97 -6.19
N ILE A 104 7.92 -16.56 -6.73
CA ILE A 104 8.38 -15.17 -6.82
C ILE A 104 8.70 -14.82 -8.27
N LEU A 105 8.32 -13.61 -8.70
CA LEU A 105 8.72 -13.02 -9.98
C LEU A 105 9.84 -11.99 -9.78
N VAL A 106 10.66 -11.76 -10.79
CA VAL A 106 11.68 -10.70 -10.77
C VAL A 106 11.63 -9.86 -12.05
N LYS A 107 12.01 -8.59 -12.00
CA LYS A 107 12.08 -7.70 -13.17
C LYS A 107 13.06 -8.23 -14.23
N ASP A 108 12.78 -8.04 -15.52
CA ASP A 108 13.62 -8.49 -16.65
C ASP A 108 14.91 -7.65 -16.83
N ILE A 109 15.70 -7.57 -15.76
CA ILE A 109 16.98 -6.85 -15.60
C ILE A 109 17.96 -7.71 -14.79
N PHE A 110 17.46 -8.46 -13.81
CA PHE A 110 18.30 -9.34 -12.98
C PHE A 110 18.85 -10.48 -13.82
N LEU A 111 20.17 -10.66 -13.83
CA LEU A 111 20.83 -11.76 -14.55
C LEU A 111 20.46 -13.13 -13.95
N THR A 112 20.14 -14.10 -14.82
CA THR A 112 19.85 -15.51 -14.49
C THR A 112 20.72 -16.45 -15.30
N LYS A 113 21.04 -17.63 -14.75
CA LYS A 113 21.78 -18.72 -15.43
C LYS A 113 20.92 -19.97 -15.70
N ASP A 114 19.61 -19.92 -15.45
CA ASP A 114 18.64 -20.93 -15.91
C ASP A 114 17.94 -20.50 -17.22
N GLY A 115 16.89 -21.20 -17.64
CA GLY A 115 16.17 -20.96 -18.91
C GLY A 115 15.43 -19.62 -19.03
N LEU A 116 15.73 -18.63 -18.21
CA LEU A 116 15.19 -17.27 -18.28
C LEU A 116 16.23 -16.30 -18.86
N MET A 117 15.89 -15.66 -19.98
CA MET A 117 16.67 -14.56 -20.55
C MET A 117 16.63 -13.33 -19.65
N SER A 118 17.65 -12.48 -19.75
CA SER A 118 17.75 -11.22 -18.98
C SER A 118 18.02 -10.09 -19.97
N THR A 119 16.97 -9.37 -20.36
CA THR A 119 16.95 -8.58 -21.61
C THR A 119 17.02 -7.07 -21.40
N ASN A 120 16.83 -6.58 -20.17
CA ASN A 120 16.57 -5.16 -19.87
C ASN A 120 15.33 -4.57 -20.60
N GLY A 121 14.50 -5.43 -21.20
CA GLY A 121 13.40 -5.08 -22.11
C GLY A 121 13.81 -4.93 -23.59
N CYS A 122 15.10 -4.90 -23.88
CA CYS A 122 15.68 -4.68 -25.22
C CYS A 122 15.67 -5.97 -26.06
N LEU A 123 15.16 -5.89 -27.29
CA LEU A 123 15.14 -7.02 -28.23
C LEU A 123 16.56 -7.46 -28.59
N GLY A 124 17.53 -6.54 -28.62
CA GLY A 124 18.93 -6.82 -28.90
C GLY A 124 19.64 -7.71 -27.86
N LEU A 125 19.03 -7.89 -26.68
CA LEU A 125 19.49 -8.78 -25.62
C LEU A 125 18.63 -10.05 -25.44
N THR A 126 17.65 -10.28 -26.34
CA THR A 126 17.03 -11.61 -26.47
C THR A 126 18.12 -12.63 -26.79
N GLU A 127 18.06 -13.85 -26.24
CA GLU A 127 19.11 -14.88 -26.38
C GLU A 127 20.52 -14.51 -25.84
N ALA A 128 20.71 -13.35 -25.21
CA ALA A 128 21.97 -13.02 -24.55
C ALA A 128 22.22 -13.93 -23.34
N VAL A 129 23.48 -14.36 -23.16
CA VAL A 129 23.90 -15.32 -22.14
C VAL A 129 24.63 -14.58 -21.02
N PRO A 130 24.04 -14.42 -19.81
CA PRO A 130 24.74 -13.81 -18.68
C PRO A 130 25.95 -14.63 -18.25
N ALA A 131 27.02 -13.97 -17.81
CA ALA A 131 28.21 -14.63 -17.29
C ALA A 131 27.98 -15.26 -15.91
N PHE A 132 27.19 -14.59 -15.08
CA PHE A 132 26.87 -15.00 -13.71
C PHE A 132 25.39 -14.74 -13.37
N GLU A 133 24.92 -15.33 -12.28
CA GLU A 133 23.57 -15.06 -11.73
C GLU A 133 23.62 -13.89 -10.73
N ALA A 134 22.61 -13.02 -10.77
CA ALA A 134 22.51 -11.88 -9.87
C ALA A 134 22.38 -12.33 -8.41
N THR A 135 23.07 -11.65 -7.48
CA THR A 135 23.17 -12.09 -6.07
C THR A 135 21.79 -12.21 -5.41
N ILE A 136 20.86 -11.31 -5.72
CA ILE A 136 19.48 -11.37 -5.19
C ILE A 136 18.70 -12.59 -5.69
N VAL A 137 18.97 -13.07 -6.90
CA VAL A 137 18.30 -14.27 -7.44
C VAL A 137 18.87 -15.52 -6.77
N ARG A 138 20.20 -15.59 -6.63
CA ARG A 138 20.87 -16.64 -5.85
C ARG A 138 20.31 -16.71 -4.42
N ARG A 139 20.19 -15.57 -3.73
CA ARG A 139 19.61 -15.49 -2.38
C ARG A 139 18.15 -15.98 -2.32
N LEU A 140 17.31 -15.62 -3.29
CA LEU A 140 15.95 -16.17 -3.38
C LEU A 140 15.95 -17.71 -3.51
N ARG A 141 16.82 -18.28 -4.35
CA ARG A 141 16.95 -19.75 -4.51
C ARG A 141 17.45 -20.41 -3.22
N GLU A 142 18.44 -19.82 -2.55
CA GLU A 142 18.98 -20.27 -1.25
C GLU A 142 17.91 -20.25 -0.16
N GLN A 143 17.01 -19.27 -0.17
CA GLN A 143 15.82 -19.21 0.71
C GLN A 143 14.66 -20.09 0.23
N GLY A 144 14.88 -20.94 -0.78
CA GLY A 144 13.95 -21.96 -1.25
C GLY A 144 12.82 -21.46 -2.16
N ALA A 145 12.83 -20.18 -2.57
CA ALA A 145 11.80 -19.63 -3.44
C ALA A 145 11.81 -20.31 -4.82
N VAL A 146 10.63 -20.39 -5.46
CA VAL A 146 10.52 -20.80 -6.87
C VAL A 146 10.52 -19.53 -7.72
N LEU A 147 11.57 -19.36 -8.53
CA LEU A 147 11.65 -18.26 -9.49
C LEU A 147 10.71 -18.55 -10.68
N LEU A 148 9.50 -17.99 -10.63
CA LEU A 148 8.42 -18.29 -11.56
C LEU A 148 8.64 -17.69 -12.95
N GLY A 149 9.41 -16.61 -13.06
CA GLY A 149 9.58 -15.90 -14.34
C GLY A 149 10.09 -14.47 -14.21
N LYS A 150 10.05 -13.76 -15.34
CA LYS A 150 10.48 -12.36 -15.51
C LYS A 150 9.28 -11.44 -15.74
N THR A 151 9.31 -10.26 -15.13
CA THR A 151 8.27 -9.21 -15.25
C THR A 151 8.72 -8.07 -16.16
N ASN A 152 7.79 -7.59 -16.99
CA ASN A 152 8.00 -6.58 -18.01
C ASN A 152 8.50 -5.25 -17.40
N PRO A 153 9.73 -4.82 -17.72
CA PRO A 153 10.24 -3.53 -17.30
C PRO A 153 9.69 -2.42 -18.20
N THR A 154 9.79 -1.16 -17.77
CA THR A 154 10.04 -0.12 -18.77
C THR A 154 11.48 -0.26 -19.22
N GLU A 155 11.69 -0.40 -20.51
CA GLU A 155 12.98 -0.70 -21.12
C GLU A 155 14.13 0.16 -20.60
N TRP A 156 15.28 -0.48 -20.33
CA TRP A 156 16.47 0.13 -19.74
C TRP A 156 16.15 1.05 -18.54
N ALA A 157 15.23 0.57 -17.70
CA ALA A 157 14.64 1.27 -16.56
C ALA A 157 14.11 2.69 -16.84
N ASN A 158 13.54 2.92 -18.03
CA ASN A 158 12.95 4.20 -18.48
C ASN A 158 13.97 5.31 -18.82
N TYR A 159 15.26 5.02 -18.93
CA TYR A 159 16.30 6.04 -19.16
C TYR A 159 16.65 6.33 -20.62
N ARG A 160 15.99 5.70 -21.61
CA ARG A 160 16.15 6.07 -23.04
C ARG A 160 15.69 7.50 -23.35
N SER A 161 14.52 7.89 -22.85
CA SER A 161 13.91 9.22 -23.03
C SER A 161 12.80 9.44 -21.98
N PRO A 162 13.14 9.75 -20.72
CA PRO A 162 12.17 9.91 -19.64
C PRO A 162 11.07 10.93 -20.00
N GLY A 163 9.81 10.51 -19.86
CA GLY A 163 8.64 11.36 -20.14
C GLY A 163 8.13 11.29 -21.58
N ARG A 164 8.97 10.87 -22.54
CA ARG A 164 8.54 10.48 -23.90
C ARG A 164 8.21 9.00 -23.95
N ALA A 165 9.18 8.14 -23.61
CA ALA A 165 9.01 6.70 -23.58
C ALA A 165 7.85 6.28 -22.66
N SER A 166 7.10 5.27 -23.09
CA SER A 166 5.90 4.83 -22.39
C SER A 166 6.22 3.99 -21.16
N GLY A 167 5.70 4.38 -20.00
CA GLY A 167 5.78 3.58 -18.78
C GLY A 167 5.19 2.19 -18.99
N GLY A 168 5.98 1.15 -18.69
CA GLY A 168 5.61 -0.25 -18.91
C GLY A 168 5.75 -0.76 -20.33
N TRP A 169 6.30 0.02 -21.26
CA TRP A 169 6.66 -0.49 -22.59
C TRP A 169 8.12 -1.00 -22.62
N SER A 170 8.33 -2.09 -23.36
CA SER A 170 9.63 -2.56 -23.82
C SER A 170 9.51 -3.25 -25.18
N GLY A 171 10.60 -3.35 -25.94
CA GLY A 171 10.61 -4.12 -27.20
C GLY A 171 10.21 -5.59 -26.99
N VAL A 172 10.74 -6.23 -25.94
CA VAL A 172 10.48 -7.64 -25.60
C VAL A 172 9.05 -7.89 -25.08
N GLY A 173 8.57 -7.06 -24.14
CA GLY A 173 7.27 -7.28 -23.48
C GLY A 173 6.09 -6.55 -24.11
N GLY A 174 6.36 -5.56 -24.98
CA GLY A 174 5.36 -4.58 -25.40
C GLY A 174 4.81 -3.77 -24.22
N GLN A 175 3.63 -3.16 -24.43
CA GLN A 175 2.98 -2.30 -23.43
C GLN A 175 2.31 -3.10 -22.31
N CYS A 176 2.87 -3.05 -21.10
CA CYS A 176 2.19 -3.42 -19.86
C CYS A 176 1.05 -2.43 -19.54
N LEU A 177 -0.04 -2.90 -18.94
CA LEU A 177 -1.18 -2.07 -18.51
C LEU A 177 -1.54 -2.36 -17.06
N ALA A 178 -1.89 -1.32 -16.29
CA ALA A 178 -2.35 -1.50 -14.92
C ALA A 178 -3.83 -1.93 -14.84
N PRO A 179 -4.26 -2.62 -13.76
CA PRO A 179 -5.47 -3.45 -13.80
C PRO A 179 -6.77 -2.76 -13.38
N TYR A 180 -6.77 -1.45 -13.06
CA TYR A 180 -7.95 -0.76 -12.52
C TYR A 180 -8.79 -0.02 -13.56
N HIS A 181 -8.21 0.32 -14.72
CA HIS A 181 -8.92 0.94 -15.83
C HIS A 181 -8.38 0.41 -17.18
N GLU A 182 -9.20 0.45 -18.23
CA GLU A 182 -8.74 0.15 -19.60
C GLU A 182 -7.69 1.19 -20.05
N ASP A 183 -6.68 0.77 -20.80
CA ASP A 183 -5.49 1.57 -21.15
C ASP A 183 -4.78 2.24 -19.94
N GLN A 184 -4.90 1.73 -18.71
CA GLN A 184 -4.29 2.40 -17.56
C GLN A 184 -2.75 2.38 -17.64
N ASP A 185 -2.15 3.58 -17.51
CA ASP A 185 -0.71 3.78 -17.36
C ASP A 185 -0.22 3.04 -16.10
N PRO A 186 0.64 2.00 -16.24
CA PRO A 186 1.20 1.27 -15.09
C PRO A 186 2.33 2.04 -14.40
N SER A 187 2.70 3.22 -14.91
CA SER A 187 3.96 3.89 -14.63
C SER A 187 5.16 2.98 -14.89
N GLY A 188 6.28 3.21 -14.21
CA GLY A 188 7.50 2.46 -14.43
C GLY A 188 8.65 2.89 -13.52
N SER A 189 9.78 2.20 -13.54
CA SER A 189 10.12 1.14 -14.50
C SER A 189 9.81 -0.30 -14.08
N SER A 190 9.46 -0.61 -12.82
CA SER A 190 9.09 -1.96 -12.36
C SER A 190 7.60 -2.27 -12.56
N SER A 191 7.08 -1.90 -13.73
CA SER A 191 5.66 -1.88 -14.09
C SER A 191 5.02 -3.26 -14.03
N GLY A 192 5.58 -4.24 -14.74
CA GLY A 192 5.10 -5.62 -14.71
C GLY A 192 5.16 -6.25 -13.32
N SER A 193 6.18 -5.90 -12.52
CA SER A 193 6.35 -6.39 -11.15
C SER A 193 5.21 -5.93 -10.23
N ALA A 194 4.79 -4.67 -10.33
CA ALA A 194 3.68 -4.13 -9.54
C ALA A 194 2.31 -4.67 -9.98
N VAL A 195 2.09 -4.79 -11.30
CA VAL A 195 0.86 -5.39 -11.86
C VAL A 195 0.76 -6.87 -11.49
N ALA A 196 1.87 -7.61 -11.54
CA ALA A 196 1.94 -9.01 -11.12
C ALA A 196 1.61 -9.21 -9.64
N ALA A 197 2.16 -8.37 -8.76
CA ALA A 197 1.82 -8.38 -7.34
C ALA A 197 0.33 -8.08 -7.10
N CYS A 198 -0.23 -7.08 -7.79
CA CYS A 198 -1.64 -6.69 -7.67
C CYS A 198 -2.61 -7.80 -8.13
N LEU A 199 -2.30 -8.46 -9.25
CA LEU A 199 -3.17 -9.47 -9.85
C LEU A 199 -2.98 -10.87 -9.26
N GLY A 200 -2.06 -11.05 -8.30
CA GLY A 200 -1.75 -12.39 -7.77
C GLY A 200 -1.13 -13.30 -8.83
N LEU A 201 -0.26 -12.77 -9.70
CA LEU A 201 0.51 -13.58 -10.65
C LEU A 201 1.72 -14.26 -9.99
N ALA A 202 2.09 -13.82 -8.79
CA ALA A 202 2.99 -14.47 -7.86
C ALA A 202 2.64 -14.04 -6.42
N ALA A 203 3.33 -14.62 -5.43
CA ALA A 203 3.18 -14.19 -4.04
C ALA A 203 3.72 -12.76 -3.83
N ALA A 204 4.89 -12.47 -4.41
CA ALA A 204 5.49 -11.15 -4.49
C ALA A 204 6.38 -11.04 -5.76
N ALA A 205 6.86 -9.83 -6.05
CA ALA A 205 7.81 -9.58 -7.14
C ALA A 205 8.97 -8.67 -6.69
N LEU A 206 10.15 -8.86 -7.28
CA LEU A 206 11.29 -7.94 -7.12
C LEU A 206 11.36 -6.95 -8.28
N GLY A 207 11.71 -5.70 -7.96
CA GLY A 207 12.00 -4.65 -8.93
C GLY A 207 13.24 -3.85 -8.54
N THR A 208 13.51 -2.78 -9.29
CA THR A 208 14.62 -1.86 -9.05
C THR A 208 14.16 -0.41 -9.06
N GLU A 209 14.75 0.43 -8.22
CA GLU A 209 14.51 1.88 -8.23
C GLU A 209 15.78 2.71 -8.13
N THR A 210 15.99 3.57 -9.13
CA THR A 210 16.85 4.76 -9.07
C THR A 210 16.07 5.97 -8.55
N SER A 211 14.88 6.19 -9.12
CA SER A 211 13.88 7.15 -8.64
C SER A 211 12.50 6.77 -9.18
N GLY A 212 11.52 6.64 -8.29
CA GLY A 212 10.12 6.32 -8.60
C GLY A 212 9.86 4.91 -9.15
N SER A 213 10.88 4.14 -9.51
CA SER A 213 10.73 2.94 -10.33
C SER A 213 10.19 1.68 -9.63
N LEU A 214 10.00 1.68 -8.31
CA LEU A 214 9.17 0.75 -7.53
C LEU A 214 7.91 1.48 -7.04
N SER A 215 8.08 2.66 -6.45
CA SER A 215 7.02 3.42 -5.76
C SER A 215 5.92 3.94 -6.71
N SER A 216 6.27 4.42 -7.90
CA SER A 216 5.32 4.89 -8.92
C SER A 216 4.45 3.76 -9.50
N PRO A 217 5.00 2.62 -9.99
CA PRO A 217 4.16 1.53 -10.45
C PRO A 217 3.38 0.85 -9.33
N ALA A 218 3.89 0.87 -8.08
CA ALA A 218 3.13 0.44 -6.91
C ALA A 218 1.90 1.30 -6.65
N GLN A 219 2.04 2.63 -6.73
CA GLN A 219 0.92 3.56 -6.64
C GLN A 219 -0.14 3.27 -7.72
N LYS A 220 0.25 3.06 -8.98
CA LYS A 220 -0.68 2.73 -10.08
C LYS A 220 -1.34 1.36 -9.95
N SER A 221 -0.70 0.42 -9.26
CA SER A 221 -1.21 -0.95 -9.06
C SER A 221 -1.85 -1.18 -7.69
N ALA A 222 -1.89 -0.17 -6.81
CA ALA A 222 -2.35 -0.28 -5.42
C ALA A 222 -1.71 -1.46 -4.66
N VAL A 223 -0.38 -1.55 -4.70
CA VAL A 223 0.42 -2.53 -3.94
C VAL A 223 1.42 -1.85 -3.01
N ILE A 224 2.00 -2.61 -2.08
CA ILE A 224 3.12 -2.17 -1.26
C ILE A 224 4.40 -2.15 -2.10
N SER A 225 5.21 -1.10 -1.93
CA SER A 225 6.60 -1.08 -2.39
C SER A 225 7.53 -0.84 -1.21
N ILE A 226 8.58 -1.65 -1.06
CA ILE A 226 9.73 -1.30 -0.22
C ILE A 226 10.93 -1.03 -1.14
N LYS A 227 11.35 0.23 -1.22
CA LYS A 227 12.67 0.61 -1.72
C LYS A 227 13.59 0.72 -0.50
N PRO A 228 14.53 -0.21 -0.27
CA PRO A 228 15.39 -0.12 0.89
C PRO A 228 16.42 1.02 0.75
N THR A 229 17.23 1.21 1.79
CA THR A 229 18.45 2.01 1.70
C THR A 229 19.35 1.45 0.60
N VAL A 230 20.03 2.30 -0.16
CA VAL A 230 21.09 1.85 -1.07
C VAL A 230 22.15 1.10 -0.25
N GLY A 231 22.63 -0.03 -0.75
CA GLY A 231 23.53 -0.92 -0.02
C GLY A 231 22.86 -1.96 0.90
N LEU A 232 21.56 -1.87 1.25
CA LEU A 232 20.94 -2.94 2.05
C LEU A 232 20.79 -4.27 1.28
N THR A 233 20.60 -4.16 -0.04
CA THR A 233 20.45 -5.28 -0.98
C THR A 233 21.47 -5.15 -2.10
N SER A 234 22.16 -6.24 -2.43
CA SER A 234 23.11 -6.26 -3.54
C SER A 234 22.45 -5.96 -4.89
N ARG A 235 23.19 -5.27 -5.75
CA ARG A 235 22.84 -4.92 -7.14
C ARG A 235 23.74 -5.65 -8.13
N HIS A 236 24.59 -6.55 -7.65
CA HIS A 236 25.44 -7.39 -8.48
C HIS A 236 24.58 -8.23 -9.44
N GLY A 237 24.72 -7.96 -10.75
CA GLY A 237 23.88 -8.53 -11.80
C GLY A 237 22.57 -7.79 -12.07
N ALA A 238 22.51 -6.49 -11.76
CA ALA A 238 21.37 -5.61 -12.04
C ALA A 238 21.78 -4.14 -12.29
N TYR A 239 22.93 -3.91 -12.94
CA TYR A 239 23.49 -2.57 -13.19
C TYR A 239 22.73 -1.85 -14.31
N LEU A 240 22.37 -0.58 -14.08
CA LEU A 240 21.63 0.21 -15.06
C LEU A 240 21.94 1.71 -15.04
N VAL A 241 21.72 2.40 -13.92
CA VAL A 241 21.57 3.87 -13.94
C VAL A 241 22.62 4.55 -13.06
N SER A 242 22.66 4.24 -11.77
CA SER A 242 23.62 4.86 -10.86
C SER A 242 23.82 4.07 -9.58
N GLU A 243 25.07 3.75 -9.27
CA GLU A 243 25.47 3.10 -8.01
C GLU A 243 25.17 3.96 -6.77
N TRP A 244 24.85 5.24 -6.93
CA TRP A 244 24.47 6.12 -5.81
C TRP A 244 22.98 6.03 -5.46
N GLN A 245 22.14 5.57 -6.39
CA GLN A 245 20.67 5.62 -6.25
C GLN A 245 20.00 4.27 -6.45
N ASP A 246 20.53 3.42 -7.33
CA ASP A 246 19.96 2.12 -7.65
C ASP A 246 19.94 1.23 -6.41
N THR A 247 18.80 0.57 -6.20
CA THR A 247 18.62 -0.45 -5.18
C THR A 247 17.56 -1.47 -5.61
N VAL A 248 17.62 -2.67 -5.03
CA VAL A 248 16.69 -3.78 -5.30
C VAL A 248 15.60 -3.76 -4.23
N GLY A 249 14.34 -3.74 -4.67
CA GLY A 249 13.22 -3.62 -3.75
C GLY A 249 12.08 -4.58 -4.06
N VAL A 250 11.12 -4.61 -3.14
CA VAL A 250 10.05 -5.61 -3.12
C VAL A 250 8.71 -4.96 -3.42
N LEU A 251 7.90 -5.63 -4.24
CA LEU A 251 6.53 -5.30 -4.56
C LEU A 251 5.62 -6.46 -4.12
N ALA A 252 4.70 -6.21 -3.19
CA ALA A 252 3.81 -7.23 -2.62
C ALA A 252 2.45 -6.64 -2.20
N ARG A 253 1.48 -7.49 -1.86
CA ARG A 253 0.14 -7.03 -1.45
C ARG A 253 0.07 -6.58 0.00
N THR A 254 0.96 -7.08 0.87
CA THR A 254 1.03 -6.69 2.29
C THR A 254 2.44 -6.28 2.69
N VAL A 255 2.55 -5.45 3.75
CA VAL A 255 3.84 -5.02 4.29
C VAL A 255 4.61 -6.21 4.86
N GLN A 256 3.90 -7.17 5.46
CA GLN A 256 4.47 -8.43 5.94
C GLN A 256 5.15 -9.21 4.83
N ASP A 257 4.46 -9.45 3.70
CA ASP A 257 5.01 -10.19 2.56
C ASP A 257 6.23 -9.47 1.97
N ALA A 258 6.16 -8.14 1.85
CA ALA A 258 7.27 -7.34 1.36
C ALA A 258 8.50 -7.42 2.28
N ALA A 259 8.28 -7.37 3.61
CA ALA A 259 9.34 -7.46 4.60
C ALA A 259 9.94 -8.88 4.71
N THR A 260 9.13 -9.93 4.61
CA THR A 260 9.61 -11.33 4.57
C THR A 260 10.51 -11.58 3.36
N VAL A 261 10.13 -11.08 2.18
CA VAL A 261 10.98 -11.18 0.98
C VAL A 261 12.22 -10.29 1.08
N LEU A 262 12.13 -9.11 1.71
CA LEU A 262 13.32 -8.27 1.97
C LEU A 262 14.35 -8.99 2.85
N THR A 263 13.91 -9.67 3.92
CA THR A 263 14.79 -10.52 4.75
C THR A 263 15.45 -11.64 3.95
N ALA A 264 14.80 -12.14 2.90
CA ALA A 264 15.36 -13.18 2.05
C ALA A 264 16.52 -12.68 1.15
N ILE A 265 16.60 -11.38 0.86
CA ILE A 265 17.55 -10.80 -0.12
C ILE A 265 18.54 -9.76 0.43
N ALA A 266 18.25 -9.17 1.60
CA ALA A 266 19.12 -8.20 2.25
C ALA A 266 20.42 -8.83 2.77
N GLY A 267 21.44 -8.01 2.99
CA GLY A 267 22.73 -8.42 3.54
C GLY A 267 23.92 -8.13 2.62
N THR A 268 25.12 -8.33 3.16
CA THR A 268 26.42 -7.98 2.56
C THR A 268 26.76 -8.81 1.32
N ASP A 269 27.41 -8.21 0.31
CA ASP A 269 27.91 -8.90 -0.89
C ASP A 269 29.28 -8.31 -1.30
N PRO A 270 30.36 -9.11 -1.33
CA PRO A 270 31.68 -8.64 -1.75
C PRO A 270 31.73 -8.14 -3.20
N ASN A 271 30.75 -8.48 -4.04
CA ASN A 271 30.67 -8.02 -5.42
C ASN A 271 29.87 -6.70 -5.58
N ASP A 272 29.31 -6.16 -4.49
CA ASP A 272 28.66 -4.85 -4.45
C ASP A 272 29.18 -4.04 -3.24
N PRO A 273 30.24 -3.21 -3.42
CA PRO A 273 30.93 -2.52 -2.33
C PRO A 273 30.05 -1.66 -1.43
N PHE A 274 28.94 -1.09 -1.95
CA PHE A 274 28.01 -0.29 -1.16
C PHE A 274 27.33 -1.09 -0.04
N THR A 275 27.21 -2.41 -0.21
CA THR A 275 26.67 -3.29 0.83
C THR A 275 27.62 -3.44 2.03
N ILE A 276 28.91 -3.22 1.82
CA ILE A 276 29.94 -3.24 2.86
C ILE A 276 30.13 -1.82 3.42
N SER A 277 30.40 -0.84 2.55
CA SER A 277 30.62 0.56 2.90
C SER A 277 29.98 1.45 1.83
N ASP A 278 28.94 2.19 2.20
CA ASP A 278 28.40 3.26 1.36
C ASP A 278 29.27 4.52 1.61
N PRO A 279 29.70 5.28 0.60
CA PRO A 279 30.46 6.51 0.81
C PRO A 279 29.70 7.62 1.55
N ARG A 280 28.40 7.43 1.83
CA ARG A 280 27.58 8.29 2.71
C ARG A 280 27.60 7.86 4.19
N ASP A 281 28.12 6.68 4.51
CA ASP A 281 28.23 6.19 5.89
C ASP A 281 29.14 7.12 6.71
N ASP A 282 28.75 7.39 7.96
CA ASP A 282 29.49 8.19 8.94
C ASP A 282 29.73 7.43 10.25
N SER A 283 30.32 8.09 11.25
CA SER A 283 30.60 7.48 12.57
C SER A 283 29.36 7.10 13.39
N ASN A 284 28.18 7.58 13.02
CA ASN A 284 26.92 7.31 13.72
C ASN A 284 26.05 6.27 12.99
N THR A 285 26.46 5.86 11.79
CA THR A 285 25.67 5.02 10.90
C THR A 285 25.54 3.60 11.44
N GLN A 286 24.30 3.13 11.57
CA GLN A 286 23.96 1.78 12.05
C GLN A 286 23.39 0.95 10.90
N LYS A 287 24.06 -0.15 10.57
CA LYS A 287 23.57 -1.12 9.58
C LYS A 287 22.85 -2.28 10.28
N PRO A 288 21.76 -2.84 9.71
CA PRO A 288 21.14 -4.06 10.22
C PRO A 288 22.16 -5.21 10.26
N GLU A 289 22.03 -6.08 11.26
CA GLU A 289 22.84 -7.31 11.35
C GLU A 289 22.49 -8.26 10.19
N GLU A 290 23.48 -9.03 9.72
CA GLU A 290 23.27 -10.05 8.68
C GLU A 290 22.23 -11.08 9.15
N GLY A 291 21.20 -11.34 8.35
CA GLY A 291 20.06 -12.19 8.74
C GLY A 291 18.93 -11.48 9.51
N THR A 292 18.94 -10.14 9.61
CA THR A 292 17.84 -9.37 10.23
C THR A 292 16.46 -9.72 9.64
N ASN A 293 15.53 -10.14 10.50
CA ASN A 293 14.14 -10.38 10.11
C ASN A 293 13.30 -9.09 10.17
N PHE A 294 13.26 -8.34 9.07
CA PHE A 294 12.44 -7.13 8.89
C PHE A 294 10.94 -7.40 9.09
N ALA A 295 10.50 -8.64 8.86
CA ALA A 295 9.12 -9.04 9.05
C ALA A 295 8.70 -9.04 10.54
N HIS A 296 9.65 -9.03 11.49
CA HIS A 296 9.37 -8.81 12.92
C HIS A 296 8.97 -7.36 13.26
N ALA A 297 9.32 -6.37 12.43
CA ALA A 297 8.93 -4.98 12.64
C ALA A 297 7.43 -4.73 12.37
N CYS A 298 6.77 -5.65 11.66
CA CYS A 298 5.37 -5.58 11.25
C CYS A 298 4.40 -5.88 12.42
N THR A 299 4.36 -5.01 13.43
CA THR A 299 3.54 -5.20 14.64
C THR A 299 2.28 -4.33 14.62
N LYS A 300 1.17 -4.83 15.22
CA LYS A 300 -0.10 -4.08 15.34
C LYS A 300 0.04 -2.73 16.07
N ARG A 301 1.06 -2.55 16.90
CA ARG A 301 1.32 -1.32 17.69
C ARG A 301 2.54 -0.53 17.19
N GLY A 302 3.03 -0.80 15.98
CA GLY A 302 4.28 -0.19 15.47
C GLY A 302 4.29 1.34 15.39
N LEU A 303 3.11 1.97 15.28
CA LEU A 303 2.92 3.42 15.27
C LEU A 303 2.87 4.07 16.67
N GLU A 304 2.74 3.28 17.74
CA GLU A 304 2.60 3.83 19.09
C GLU A 304 3.89 4.54 19.51
N GLY A 305 3.73 5.76 20.03
CA GLY A 305 4.84 6.63 20.42
C GLY A 305 5.66 7.19 19.25
N LYS A 306 5.37 6.82 17.99
CA LYS A 306 6.09 7.34 16.82
C LYS A 306 5.76 8.80 16.57
N ARG A 307 6.76 9.57 16.15
CA ARG A 307 6.67 10.96 15.76
C ARG A 307 6.82 11.04 14.24
N ILE A 308 5.80 11.56 13.57
CA ILE A 308 5.71 11.52 12.10
C ILE A 308 5.75 12.95 11.58
N ALA A 309 6.78 13.26 10.80
CA ALA A 309 6.90 14.52 10.08
C ALA A 309 5.89 14.55 8.93
N ALA A 310 4.97 15.51 8.95
CA ALA A 310 3.85 15.57 8.01
C ALA A 310 3.72 16.95 7.34
N ARG A 311 2.47 17.36 7.05
CA ARG A 311 2.15 18.46 6.14
C ARG A 311 2.77 19.79 6.58
N SER A 312 3.37 20.48 5.61
CA SER A 312 3.81 21.86 5.74
C SER A 312 3.55 22.62 4.45
N PRO A 313 3.02 23.85 4.49
CA PRO A 313 2.76 24.67 3.32
C PRO A 313 4.06 25.15 2.61
N LYS A 314 5.25 24.74 3.07
CA LYS A 314 6.54 25.02 2.42
C LYS A 314 7.41 23.77 2.18
N ILE A 315 6.88 22.56 2.36
CA ILE A 315 7.53 21.38 1.75
C ILE A 315 7.37 21.51 0.21
N PRO A 316 8.37 21.13 -0.61
CA PRO A 316 8.31 21.25 -2.06
C PRO A 316 7.02 20.69 -2.68
N ARG A 317 6.45 21.44 -3.62
CA ARG A 317 5.15 21.18 -4.26
C ARG A 317 5.05 19.86 -5.03
N HIS A 318 6.15 19.13 -5.21
CA HIS A 318 6.15 17.78 -5.78
C HIS A 318 5.78 16.69 -4.75
N LEU A 319 5.96 16.94 -3.45
CA LEU A 319 5.64 16.01 -2.35
C LEU A 319 4.17 16.09 -1.90
N PHE A 320 3.48 17.17 -2.23
CA PHE A 320 2.07 17.39 -1.92
C PHE A 320 1.34 17.85 -3.18
N PRO A 321 0.57 16.98 -3.87
CA PRO A 321 -0.16 17.37 -5.06
C PRO A 321 -1.27 18.36 -4.70
N ASN A 322 -1.57 19.26 -5.64
CA ASN A 322 -2.72 20.18 -5.58
C ASN A 322 -4.06 19.45 -5.88
N ASP A 323 -4.18 18.18 -5.48
CA ASP A 323 -5.34 17.32 -5.73
C ASP A 323 -6.09 17.08 -4.41
N GLU A 324 -7.28 17.67 -4.31
CA GLU A 324 -8.14 17.63 -3.12
C GLU A 324 -8.47 16.19 -2.69
N VAL A 325 -8.67 15.30 -3.66
CA VAL A 325 -8.94 13.88 -3.46
C VAL A 325 -7.80 13.20 -2.71
N VAL A 326 -6.58 13.44 -3.17
CA VAL A 326 -5.35 12.86 -2.58
C VAL A 326 -5.06 13.49 -1.22
N VAL A 327 -5.28 14.80 -1.07
CA VAL A 327 -5.11 15.50 0.21
C VAL A 327 -6.11 14.99 1.25
N ASN A 328 -7.38 14.76 0.88
CA ASN A 328 -8.39 14.20 1.78
C ASN A 328 -8.04 12.78 2.22
N ALA A 329 -7.55 11.94 1.31
CA ALA A 329 -7.09 10.58 1.64
C ALA A 329 -5.86 10.59 2.56
N PHE A 330 -4.93 11.53 2.34
CA PHE A 330 -3.75 11.77 3.18
C PHE A 330 -4.11 12.25 4.60
N ASP A 331 -4.97 13.28 4.72
CA ASP A 331 -5.41 13.81 6.01
C ASP A 331 -6.22 12.76 6.81
N LYS A 332 -6.94 11.86 6.11
CA LYS A 332 -7.56 10.67 6.71
C LYS A 332 -6.51 9.66 7.21
N ALA A 333 -5.46 9.37 6.45
CA ALA A 333 -4.37 8.49 6.89
C ALA A 333 -3.63 9.04 8.12
N LEU A 334 -3.33 10.35 8.16
CA LEU A 334 -2.80 11.02 9.35
C LEU A 334 -3.73 10.88 10.56
N SER A 335 -5.04 10.96 10.35
CA SER A 335 -6.03 10.76 11.42
C SER A 335 -6.03 9.33 11.97
N ILE A 336 -5.87 8.33 11.09
CA ILE A 336 -5.71 6.92 11.50
C ILE A 336 -4.41 6.74 12.29
N MET A 337 -3.29 7.31 11.83
CA MET A 337 -2.00 7.25 12.54
C MET A 337 -2.09 7.87 13.95
N ARG A 338 -2.74 9.03 14.10
CA ARG A 338 -3.02 9.64 15.42
C ARG A 338 -3.83 8.70 16.32
N ALA A 339 -4.85 8.05 15.78
CA ALA A 339 -5.68 7.09 16.53
C ALA A 339 -4.91 5.81 16.94
N GLN A 340 -3.84 5.45 16.22
CA GLN A 340 -2.92 4.35 16.55
C GLN A 340 -1.76 4.77 17.47
N GLY A 341 -1.83 5.97 18.07
CA GLY A 341 -0.86 6.43 19.08
C GLY A 341 0.37 7.15 18.52
N ALA A 342 0.38 7.54 17.24
CA ALA A 342 1.44 8.38 16.69
C ALA A 342 1.20 9.87 16.96
N THR A 343 2.28 10.61 17.22
CA THR A 343 2.31 12.08 17.24
C THR A 343 2.60 12.57 15.83
N ILE A 344 1.71 13.37 15.25
CA ILE A 344 1.96 14.02 13.96
C ILE A 344 2.54 15.41 14.20
N VAL A 345 3.68 15.69 13.58
CA VAL A 345 4.39 16.97 13.63
C VAL A 345 4.16 17.69 12.29
N ASP A 346 3.34 18.74 12.33
CA ASP A 346 3.00 19.58 11.18
C ASP A 346 3.98 20.79 11.05
N ASP A 347 3.95 21.48 9.91
CA ASP A 347 4.80 22.64 9.55
C ASP A 347 6.33 22.40 9.54
N VAL A 348 6.76 21.15 9.45
CA VAL A 348 8.18 20.77 9.23
C VAL A 348 8.72 21.36 7.92
N ARG A 349 10.01 21.70 7.85
CA ARG A 349 10.63 22.38 6.71
C ARG A 349 12.00 21.79 6.42
N PHE A 350 12.37 21.59 5.16
CA PHE A 350 13.76 21.35 4.82
C PHE A 350 14.61 22.60 5.06
N SER A 351 15.88 22.41 5.42
CA SER A 351 16.83 23.47 5.79
C SER A 351 17.07 24.42 4.61
N GLU A 352 17.38 23.86 3.45
CA GLU A 352 17.82 24.56 2.24
C GLU A 352 17.22 23.90 0.99
N PHE A 353 15.89 23.97 0.84
CA PHE A 353 15.20 23.51 -0.37
C PHE A 353 14.71 24.72 -1.18
N SER A 354 15.65 25.51 -1.69
CA SER A 354 15.39 26.74 -2.45
C SER A 354 14.90 26.49 -3.89
N SER A 355 15.08 25.28 -4.43
CA SER A 355 14.80 24.93 -5.82
C SER A 355 14.29 23.49 -5.98
N ASN A 356 13.37 23.29 -6.94
CA ASN A 356 12.77 22.00 -7.24
C ASN A 356 13.62 21.20 -8.25
N TYR A 357 14.59 20.42 -7.77
CA TYR A 357 15.52 19.66 -8.63
C TYR A 357 14.90 18.47 -9.38
N THR A 358 13.66 18.05 -9.08
CA THR A 358 12.97 16.91 -9.72
C THR A 358 12.87 17.01 -11.25
N PHE A 359 12.90 18.22 -11.79
CA PHE A 359 12.86 18.49 -13.24
C PHE A 359 13.99 19.44 -13.70
N SER A 360 15.11 19.47 -12.97
CA SER A 360 16.23 20.34 -13.32
C SER A 360 17.09 19.72 -14.42
N GLU A 361 17.27 20.45 -15.51
CA GLU A 361 18.27 20.18 -16.56
C GLU A 361 19.61 20.89 -16.29
N ASP A 362 19.81 21.44 -15.07
CA ASP A 362 21.08 22.02 -14.65
C ASP A 362 22.22 20.99 -14.80
N LEU A 363 23.34 21.41 -15.37
CA LEU A 363 24.48 20.54 -15.62
C LEU A 363 25.08 20.02 -14.31
N ASP A 364 25.24 20.89 -13.31
CA ASP A 364 25.82 20.52 -12.02
C ASP A 364 24.95 19.48 -11.30
N TRP A 365 23.63 19.51 -11.54
CA TRP A 365 22.70 18.50 -11.03
C TRP A 365 22.70 17.20 -11.85
N THR A 366 22.70 17.28 -13.17
CA THR A 366 22.46 16.13 -14.06
C THR A 366 23.71 15.35 -14.45
N LEU A 367 24.89 15.99 -14.43
CA LEU A 367 26.16 15.43 -14.90
C LEU A 367 26.47 14.06 -14.27
N GLY A 368 26.47 13.98 -12.93
CA GLY A 368 26.81 12.75 -12.22
C GLY A 368 25.88 11.58 -12.55
N LEU A 369 24.60 11.85 -12.79
CA LEU A 369 23.63 10.82 -13.21
C LEU A 369 23.87 10.38 -14.66
N ARG A 370 24.05 11.34 -15.58
CA ARG A 370 24.22 11.06 -17.02
C ARG A 370 25.50 10.30 -17.33
N VAL A 371 26.62 10.66 -16.68
CA VAL A 371 27.87 9.89 -16.73
C VAL A 371 27.69 8.50 -16.10
N SER A 372 26.97 8.40 -14.97
CA SER A 372 26.68 7.09 -14.35
C SER A 372 25.88 6.15 -15.27
N ILE A 373 24.90 6.67 -16.02
CA ILE A 373 24.08 5.87 -16.95
C ILE A 373 24.96 5.23 -18.02
N ARG A 374 25.84 6.02 -18.65
CA ARG A 374 26.73 5.54 -19.69
C ARG A 374 27.67 4.43 -19.20
N GLU A 375 28.32 4.64 -18.06
CA GLU A 375 29.26 3.67 -17.50
C GLU A 375 28.54 2.41 -16.98
N ASN A 376 27.33 2.55 -16.40
CA ASN A 376 26.52 1.39 -16.01
C ASN A 376 25.94 0.61 -17.20
N MET A 377 25.62 1.27 -18.31
CA MET A 377 25.24 0.61 -19.57
C MET A 377 26.37 -0.30 -20.06
N ARG A 378 27.59 0.24 -20.16
CA ARG A 378 28.81 -0.53 -20.48
C ARG A 378 29.05 -1.68 -19.49
N LYS A 379 28.92 -1.41 -18.18
CA LYS A 379 29.07 -2.42 -17.13
C LYS A 379 28.05 -3.55 -17.28
N SER A 380 26.78 -3.22 -17.52
CA SER A 380 25.68 -4.17 -17.75
C SER A 380 25.98 -5.08 -18.95
N LEU A 381 26.33 -4.49 -20.10
CA LEU A 381 26.67 -5.23 -21.33
C LEU A 381 27.90 -6.14 -21.15
N SER A 382 28.88 -5.72 -20.34
CA SER A 382 30.06 -6.56 -20.00
C SER A 382 29.75 -7.76 -19.08
N CYS A 383 28.55 -7.85 -18.52
CA CYS A 383 28.13 -8.99 -17.68
C CYS A 383 27.58 -10.18 -18.48
N TYR A 384 27.57 -10.11 -19.81
CA TYR A 384 27.16 -11.20 -20.69
C TYR A 384 28.39 -11.89 -21.30
N GLU A 385 28.41 -13.23 -21.27
CA GLU A 385 29.39 -14.06 -22.02
C GLU A 385 29.24 -13.82 -23.54
N SER A 386 28.01 -13.64 -24.00
CA SER A 386 27.66 -13.27 -25.35
C SER A 386 26.30 -12.55 -25.40
N ASN A 387 26.13 -11.67 -26.39
CA ASN A 387 24.82 -11.16 -26.80
C ASN A 387 24.76 -11.13 -28.34
N PRO A 388 23.61 -11.42 -28.98
CA PRO A 388 23.57 -11.72 -30.42
C PRO A 388 23.73 -10.50 -31.32
N LYS A 389 23.76 -9.29 -30.75
CA LYS A 389 23.96 -8.02 -31.47
C LYS A 389 25.35 -7.41 -31.22
N SER A 390 26.21 -8.08 -30.46
CA SER A 390 27.56 -7.59 -30.08
C SER A 390 27.57 -6.19 -29.44
N LEU A 391 26.54 -5.89 -28.64
CA LEU A 391 26.43 -4.62 -27.91
C LEU A 391 27.43 -4.61 -26.74
N HIS A 392 28.23 -3.54 -26.63
CA HIS A 392 29.28 -3.38 -25.62
C HIS A 392 29.26 -2.01 -24.91
N THR A 393 28.61 -1.01 -25.49
CA THR A 393 28.61 0.39 -25.08
C THR A 393 27.20 1.00 -25.17
N LEU A 394 27.04 2.23 -24.67
CA LEU A 394 25.80 3.00 -24.87
C LEU A 394 25.61 3.41 -26.33
N GLU A 395 26.70 3.71 -27.05
CA GLU A 395 26.70 4.02 -28.49
C GLU A 395 26.09 2.86 -29.29
N ASP A 396 26.56 1.61 -29.09
CA ASP A 396 26.00 0.43 -29.76
C ASP A 396 24.48 0.27 -29.51
N VAL A 397 24.02 0.57 -28.29
CA VAL A 397 22.60 0.48 -27.90
C VAL A 397 21.77 1.59 -28.58
N ILE A 398 22.32 2.81 -28.70
CA ILE A 398 21.68 3.91 -29.43
C ILE A 398 21.56 3.55 -30.91
N GLU A 399 22.64 3.11 -31.56
CA GLU A 399 22.64 2.71 -32.97
C GLU A 399 21.66 1.57 -33.22
N TYR A 400 21.74 0.48 -32.43
CA TYR A 400 20.80 -0.65 -32.53
C TYR A 400 19.33 -0.23 -32.38
N THR A 401 19.03 0.66 -31.43
CA THR A 401 17.66 1.16 -31.19
C THR A 401 17.16 2.03 -32.34
N LEU A 402 18.03 2.83 -32.96
CA LEU A 402 17.69 3.66 -34.12
C LEU A 402 17.50 2.83 -35.40
N GLU A 403 18.27 1.75 -35.57
CA GLU A 403 18.19 0.86 -36.73
C GLU A 403 17.10 -0.23 -36.63
N THR A 404 16.49 -0.43 -35.45
CA THR A 404 15.47 -1.47 -35.21
C THR A 404 14.06 -0.85 -35.06
N PRO A 405 13.19 -0.90 -36.08
CA PRO A 405 11.84 -0.32 -36.01
C PRO A 405 10.97 -0.88 -34.89
N GLU A 406 11.17 -2.15 -34.51
CA GLU A 406 10.48 -2.81 -33.40
C GLU A 406 10.79 -2.17 -32.03
N GLU A 407 11.95 -1.52 -31.88
CA GLU A 407 12.31 -0.73 -30.69
C GLU A 407 11.66 0.67 -30.67
N ARG A 408 10.86 0.98 -31.70
CA ARG A 408 10.05 2.20 -31.86
C ARG A 408 10.80 3.51 -31.52
N PRO A 409 11.99 3.77 -32.10
CA PRO A 409 12.75 5.00 -31.87
C PRO A 409 11.95 6.27 -32.18
N ASP A 410 11.10 6.24 -33.23
CA ASP A 410 10.26 7.37 -33.61
C ASP A 410 9.19 7.73 -32.57
N ASP A 411 8.63 6.74 -31.88
CA ASP A 411 7.66 6.98 -30.81
C ASP A 411 8.36 7.37 -29.50
N TRP A 412 9.31 6.55 -29.07
CA TRP A 412 9.83 6.57 -27.69
C TRP A 412 11.17 7.28 -27.53
N GLY A 413 11.89 7.58 -28.62
CA GLY A 413 13.13 8.35 -28.60
C GLY A 413 14.35 7.61 -28.04
N VAL A 414 15.49 8.33 -28.09
CA VAL A 414 16.77 8.02 -27.44
C VAL A 414 17.43 9.29 -26.88
N ASP A 415 16.65 10.36 -26.67
CA ASP A 415 17.17 11.72 -26.44
C ASP A 415 17.95 11.90 -25.14
N GLU A 416 17.61 11.18 -24.07
CA GLU A 416 18.38 11.23 -22.82
C GLU A 416 19.68 10.43 -22.92
N TRP A 417 19.69 9.33 -23.67
CA TRP A 417 20.92 8.58 -23.96
C TRP A 417 21.92 9.39 -24.77
N LEU A 418 21.48 10.15 -25.77
CA LEU A 418 22.35 11.04 -26.54
C LEU A 418 23.06 12.06 -25.63
N LYS A 419 22.37 12.64 -24.64
CA LYS A 419 22.99 13.50 -23.61
C LYS A 419 23.95 12.74 -22.70
N CYS A 420 23.64 11.49 -22.36
CA CYS A 420 24.52 10.65 -21.53
C CYS A 420 25.83 10.32 -22.26
N GLU A 421 25.77 10.04 -23.56
CA GLU A 421 26.94 9.80 -24.39
C GLU A 421 27.77 11.08 -24.57
N GLU A 422 27.16 12.20 -24.93
CA GLU A 422 27.84 13.51 -25.05
C GLU A 422 28.60 13.88 -23.77
N LEU A 423 27.95 13.77 -22.60
CA LEU A 423 28.59 14.10 -21.33
C LEU A 423 29.64 13.08 -20.91
N GLY A 424 29.43 11.78 -21.14
CA GLY A 424 30.40 10.74 -20.78
C GLY A 424 31.63 10.65 -21.70
N LEU A 425 31.57 11.23 -22.91
CA LEU A 425 32.74 11.49 -23.74
C LEU A 425 33.58 12.68 -23.22
N LYS A 426 32.97 13.62 -22.51
CA LYS A 426 33.62 14.84 -21.99
C LYS A 426 34.09 14.71 -20.54
N TYR A 427 33.36 13.99 -19.69
CA TYR A 427 33.58 13.86 -18.26
C TYR A 427 33.62 12.38 -17.85
N ARG A 428 34.43 12.09 -16.82
CA ARG A 428 34.66 10.72 -16.34
C ARG A 428 34.27 10.58 -14.86
N PRO A 429 34.02 9.36 -14.34
CA PRO A 429 33.71 9.14 -12.92
C PRO A 429 34.79 9.60 -11.93
N ASP A 430 36.03 9.78 -12.38
CA ASP A 430 37.17 10.32 -11.61
C ASP A 430 37.37 11.85 -11.78
N SER A 431 36.50 12.53 -12.54
CA SER A 431 36.55 13.99 -12.71
C SER A 431 36.03 14.75 -11.49
N ARG A 432 36.50 15.99 -11.33
CA ARG A 432 36.10 16.86 -10.22
C ARG A 432 34.63 17.23 -10.32
N GLU A 433 34.18 17.54 -11.52
CA GLU A 433 32.81 17.92 -11.86
C GLU A 433 31.82 16.78 -11.59
N PHE A 434 32.20 15.53 -11.89
CA PHE A 434 31.40 14.37 -11.51
C PHE A 434 31.28 14.25 -9.98
N ALA A 435 32.38 14.38 -9.25
CA ALA A 435 32.39 14.29 -7.79
C ALA A 435 31.56 15.41 -7.13
N ASP A 436 31.69 16.65 -7.61
CA ASP A 436 30.91 17.79 -7.12
C ASP A 436 29.41 17.62 -7.44
N SER A 437 29.06 17.09 -8.62
CA SER A 437 27.67 16.75 -8.99
C SER A 437 27.07 15.66 -8.09
N ILE A 438 27.82 14.58 -7.83
CA ILE A 438 27.40 13.53 -6.89
C ILE A 438 27.27 14.08 -5.46
N ALA A 439 28.16 14.97 -5.02
CA ALA A 439 28.07 15.60 -3.71
C ALA A 439 26.80 16.48 -3.57
N LEU A 440 26.47 17.27 -4.59
CA LEU A 440 25.23 18.04 -4.66
C LEU A 440 23.99 17.13 -4.54
N ARG A 441 23.96 16.03 -5.31
CA ARG A 441 22.89 15.03 -5.27
C ARG A 441 22.74 14.39 -3.88
N ASN A 442 23.84 13.91 -3.30
CA ASN A 442 23.85 13.29 -1.97
C ASN A 442 23.43 14.26 -0.86
N ASN A 443 23.78 15.56 -0.97
CA ASN A 443 23.38 16.57 0.02
C ASN A 443 21.87 16.79 0.08
N ILE A 444 21.12 16.60 -1.01
CA ILE A 444 19.64 16.62 -0.97
C ILE A 444 19.10 15.47 -0.10
N GLY A 445 19.74 14.30 -0.12
CA GLY A 445 19.39 13.18 0.77
C GLY A 445 19.59 13.47 2.25
N LYS A 446 20.72 14.12 2.60
CA LYS A 446 21.06 14.48 3.98
C LYS A 446 19.99 15.35 4.64
N GLN A 447 19.31 16.21 3.87
CA GLN A 447 18.24 17.06 4.39
C GLN A 447 17.05 16.26 4.98
N ILE A 448 16.86 14.98 4.62
CA ILE A 448 15.89 14.10 5.29
C ILE A 448 16.32 13.81 6.72
N ALA A 449 17.55 13.36 6.93
CA ALA A 449 18.09 13.07 8.26
C ALA A 449 18.08 14.34 9.13
N GLU A 450 18.59 15.47 8.59
CA GLU A 450 18.54 16.77 9.28
C GLU A 450 17.11 17.20 9.67
N LEU A 451 16.11 16.92 8.81
CA LEU A 451 14.72 17.24 9.10
C LEU A 451 14.18 16.35 10.22
N LEU A 452 14.43 15.04 10.16
CA LEU A 452 14.00 14.08 11.17
C LEU A 452 14.63 14.38 12.52
N ASP A 453 15.96 14.57 12.60
CA ASP A 453 16.69 14.89 13.82
C ASP A 453 16.17 16.20 14.46
N ARG A 454 16.10 17.28 13.67
CA ARG A 454 15.67 18.61 14.16
C ARG A 454 14.19 18.66 14.57
N THR A 455 13.36 17.74 14.07
CA THR A 455 11.93 17.63 14.44
C THR A 455 11.65 16.49 15.41
N GLU A 456 12.69 15.73 15.80
CA GLU A 456 12.62 14.50 16.59
C GLU A 456 11.61 13.49 15.99
N CYS A 457 11.53 13.38 14.67
CA CYS A 457 10.59 12.47 14.00
C CYS A 457 11.27 11.15 13.58
N ASP A 458 10.54 10.04 13.65
CA ASP A 458 11.00 8.73 13.19
C ASP A 458 10.99 8.62 11.66
N PHE A 459 10.00 9.23 10.99
CA PHE A 459 9.87 9.22 9.52
C PHE A 459 9.01 10.37 8.98
N ILE A 460 9.15 10.63 7.68
CA ILE A 460 8.30 11.56 6.91
C ILE A 460 7.14 10.77 6.28
N PHE A 461 5.92 11.30 6.37
CA PHE A 461 4.76 10.75 5.65
C PHE A 461 4.25 11.76 4.60
N ALA A 462 4.22 11.33 3.33
CA ALA A 462 3.82 12.14 2.18
C ALA A 462 2.94 11.33 1.20
N PRO A 463 2.03 11.99 0.46
CA PRO A 463 1.12 11.34 -0.49
C PRO A 463 1.72 11.03 -1.88
N SER A 464 2.95 11.44 -2.16
CA SER A 464 3.62 11.20 -3.44
C SER A 464 5.09 10.77 -3.27
N ILE A 465 5.73 10.43 -4.38
CA ILE A 465 7.11 9.93 -4.43
C ILE A 465 8.08 11.04 -4.04
N ASP A 466 8.94 10.75 -3.05
CA ASP A 466 9.94 11.69 -2.61
C ASP A 466 11.22 11.62 -3.46
N THR A 467 11.49 12.70 -4.20
CA THR A 467 12.72 12.82 -5.01
C THR A 467 13.96 12.88 -4.13
N SER A 468 13.88 13.50 -2.95
CA SER A 468 15.01 13.63 -2.04
C SER A 468 15.43 12.28 -1.44
N ALA A 469 14.46 11.42 -1.09
CA ALA A 469 14.76 10.07 -0.59
C ALA A 469 15.39 9.18 -1.66
N ASN A 470 14.91 9.31 -2.90
CA ASN A 470 15.40 8.54 -4.03
C ASN A 470 16.83 8.94 -4.44
N VAL A 471 17.13 10.24 -4.49
CA VAL A 471 18.48 10.72 -4.79
C VAL A 471 19.43 10.49 -3.61
N GLY A 472 18.93 10.67 -2.38
CA GLY A 472 19.70 10.43 -1.15
C GLY A 472 20.06 8.97 -0.88
N GLY A 473 19.39 8.02 -1.53
CA GLY A 473 19.51 6.60 -1.23
C GLY A 473 18.76 6.15 0.02
N CYS A 474 17.98 7.04 0.65
CA CYS A 474 17.17 6.77 1.85
C CYS A 474 16.05 5.75 1.57
N PRO A 475 15.61 4.94 2.55
CA PRO A 475 14.53 3.97 2.33
C PRO A 475 13.17 4.66 2.11
N THR A 476 12.32 4.08 1.27
CA THR A 476 10.92 4.51 1.10
C THR A 476 9.98 3.31 1.14
N ILE A 477 8.84 3.46 1.83
CA ILE A 477 7.77 2.44 1.90
C ILE A 477 6.49 3.06 1.35
N GLY A 478 6.03 2.55 0.22
CA GLY A 478 4.76 2.93 -0.41
C GLY A 478 3.63 2.06 0.09
N VAL A 479 2.51 2.67 0.49
CA VAL A 479 1.29 2.00 0.95
C VAL A 479 0.08 2.58 0.19
N PRO A 480 -0.85 1.76 -0.34
CA PRO A 480 -2.03 2.24 -1.04
C PRO A 480 -2.91 3.17 -0.20
N LEU A 481 -3.30 4.31 -0.78
CA LEU A 481 -4.02 5.39 -0.08
C LEU A 481 -5.53 5.47 -0.45
N GLY A 482 -5.94 5.00 -1.64
CA GLY A 482 -7.36 4.96 -2.06
C GLY A 482 -7.57 4.61 -3.56
N PHE A 483 -8.75 4.94 -4.13
CA PHE A 483 -9.18 4.84 -5.55
C PHE A 483 -10.04 6.07 -5.97
N TYR A 484 -9.72 6.78 -7.07
CA TYR A 484 -10.54 7.91 -7.56
C TYR A 484 -12.01 7.49 -7.73
N PRO A 485 -12.96 8.41 -7.49
CA PRO A 485 -14.38 8.11 -7.53
C PRO A 485 -14.82 7.77 -8.96
N LYS A 486 -15.99 7.12 -9.08
CA LYS A 486 -16.47 6.51 -10.34
C LYS A 486 -16.76 7.52 -11.45
N ASP A 487 -16.93 8.78 -11.10
CA ASP A 487 -17.22 9.94 -11.95
C ASP A 487 -15.99 10.82 -12.20
N HIS A 488 -14.81 10.47 -11.66
CA HIS A 488 -13.59 11.24 -11.87
C HIS A 488 -13.23 11.31 -13.37
N PRO A 489 -12.91 12.51 -13.91
CA PRO A 489 -12.63 12.68 -15.33
C PRO A 489 -11.39 11.88 -15.77
N ILE A 490 -11.46 11.27 -16.95
CA ILE A 490 -10.33 10.55 -17.53
C ILE A 490 -9.29 11.57 -18.03
N ALA A 491 -8.10 11.58 -17.44
CA ALA A 491 -6.93 12.20 -18.07
C ALA A 491 -6.05 11.13 -18.73
N ARG A 492 -5.52 11.46 -19.92
CA ARG A 492 -4.60 10.61 -20.67
C ARG A 492 -3.23 11.28 -20.82
N ARG A 493 -2.16 10.50 -20.75
CA ARG A 493 -0.79 10.98 -21.01
C ARG A 493 -0.64 11.30 -22.49
N LYS A 494 -0.10 12.49 -22.80
CA LYS A 494 0.00 13.00 -24.18
C LYS A 494 0.89 12.16 -25.09
N SER A 495 1.94 11.52 -24.57
CA SER A 495 2.92 10.77 -25.38
C SER A 495 2.44 9.40 -25.86
N ASN A 496 1.52 8.74 -25.13
CA ASN A 496 1.12 7.35 -25.41
C ASN A 496 -0.40 7.11 -25.34
N GLY A 497 -1.20 8.11 -24.96
CA GLY A 497 -2.65 8.01 -24.83
C GLY A 497 -3.15 7.21 -23.61
N LEU A 498 -2.27 6.65 -22.76
CA LEU A 498 -2.67 5.83 -21.61
C LEU A 498 -3.36 6.67 -20.52
N VAL A 499 -4.32 6.06 -19.82
CA VAL A 499 -5.10 6.68 -18.74
C VAL A 499 -4.23 6.84 -17.50
N THR A 500 -3.97 8.09 -17.11
CA THR A 500 -3.16 8.43 -15.92
C THR A 500 -3.99 8.65 -14.68
N THR A 501 -5.21 9.16 -14.86
CA THR A 501 -6.24 9.42 -13.85
C THR A 501 -7.60 9.09 -14.47
N GLY A 502 -8.56 8.61 -13.67
CA GLY A 502 -9.87 8.19 -14.14
C GLY A 502 -10.58 7.29 -13.14
N PRO A 503 -11.80 6.83 -13.46
CA PRO A 503 -12.65 6.07 -12.55
C PRO A 503 -11.97 4.82 -11.99
N ASN A 504 -11.97 4.67 -10.66
CA ASN A 504 -11.41 3.52 -9.92
C ASN A 504 -9.88 3.32 -10.02
N VAL A 505 -9.12 4.21 -10.67
CA VAL A 505 -7.64 4.23 -10.61
C VAL A 505 -7.19 4.62 -9.18
N PRO A 506 -6.04 4.19 -8.61
CA PRO A 506 -5.78 4.31 -7.15
C PRO A 506 -5.51 5.74 -6.56
N PHE A 507 -6.48 6.36 -5.84
CA PHE A 507 -6.42 7.67 -5.11
C PHE A 507 -7.37 7.90 -3.87
N GLU A 508 -8.72 7.87 -3.96
CA GLU A 508 -9.72 8.32 -2.91
C GLU A 508 -10.43 7.27 -1.98
N PRO A 509 -11.08 7.71 -0.88
CA PRO A 509 -12.35 7.19 -0.31
C PRO A 509 -13.60 7.16 -1.22
N ARG A 510 -14.75 6.73 -0.67
CA ARG A 510 -16.04 6.60 -1.38
C ARG A 510 -17.09 7.59 -0.83
N PRO A 511 -17.79 8.36 -1.68
CA PRO A 511 -18.89 9.21 -1.24
C PRO A 511 -20.12 8.38 -0.86
N VAL A 512 -20.84 8.80 0.18
CA VAL A 512 -22.13 8.23 0.60
C VAL A 512 -23.20 9.32 0.59
N GLU A 513 -24.39 9.00 0.06
CA GLU A 513 -25.53 9.91 0.10
C GLU A 513 -26.15 9.88 1.50
N ILE A 514 -25.98 10.97 2.27
CA ILE A 514 -26.59 11.13 3.60
C ILE A 514 -27.84 12.00 3.45
N LYS A 515 -29.02 11.42 3.70
CA LYS A 515 -30.31 12.10 3.53
C LYS A 515 -30.72 12.82 4.80
N ASP A 516 -31.30 14.00 4.66
CA ASP A 516 -31.89 14.70 5.78
C ASP A 516 -33.20 14.01 6.19
N ALA A 517 -33.23 13.47 7.40
CA ALA A 517 -34.38 12.78 7.98
C ALA A 517 -35.61 13.70 8.09
N ARG A 518 -35.46 15.03 8.11
CA ARG A 518 -36.59 15.99 8.03
C ARG A 518 -37.37 15.88 6.72
N THR A 519 -36.74 15.38 5.65
CA THR A 519 -37.34 15.25 4.31
C THR A 519 -38.06 13.92 4.08
N LEU A 520 -38.03 13.00 5.05
CA LEU A 520 -38.61 11.67 4.88
C LEU A 520 -40.15 11.69 4.99
N PRO A 521 -40.87 10.93 4.14
CA PRO A 521 -42.34 10.86 4.18
C PRO A 521 -42.86 10.11 5.41
N SER A 522 -41.98 9.40 6.12
CA SER A 522 -42.27 8.65 7.35
C SER A 522 -41.09 8.83 8.30
N LYS A 523 -41.36 9.03 9.60
CA LYS A 523 -40.30 9.09 10.61
C LYS A 523 -39.50 7.79 10.65
N VAL A 524 -38.19 7.91 10.87
CA VAL A 524 -37.37 6.79 11.35
C VAL A 524 -37.88 6.34 12.72
N SER A 525 -37.62 5.09 13.08
CA SER A 525 -38.08 4.49 14.33
C SER A 525 -37.06 3.48 14.84
N LEU A 526 -36.91 3.42 16.16
CA LEU A 526 -35.86 2.65 16.82
C LEU A 526 -35.96 1.15 16.51
N SER A 527 -37.19 0.62 16.50
CA SER A 527 -37.51 -0.80 16.25
C SER A 527 -37.30 -1.26 14.80
N THR A 528 -36.96 -0.34 13.89
CA THR A 528 -36.92 -0.64 12.44
C THR A 528 -35.65 -0.12 11.78
N HIS A 529 -35.06 0.97 12.26
CA HIS A 529 -33.86 1.58 11.67
C HIS A 529 -32.62 1.46 12.58
N GLY A 530 -32.80 1.03 13.84
CA GLY A 530 -31.76 1.03 14.87
C GLY A 530 -31.62 2.37 15.61
N PHE A 531 -32.31 3.42 15.18
CA PHE A 531 -32.25 4.75 15.79
C PHE A 531 -33.55 5.57 15.61
N GLU A 532 -33.73 6.58 16.45
CA GLU A 532 -34.90 7.47 16.44
C GLU A 532 -34.58 8.85 17.05
N TRP A 533 -35.16 9.92 16.47
CA TRP A 533 -35.18 11.24 17.09
C TRP A 533 -36.53 11.47 17.79
N VAL A 534 -36.49 11.69 19.11
CA VAL A 534 -37.66 11.89 19.97
C VAL A 534 -37.65 13.28 20.61
N ALA A 535 -38.83 13.81 20.89
CA ALA A 535 -38.95 15.08 21.61
C ALA A 535 -38.73 14.84 23.12
N GLN A 536 -37.67 15.43 23.68
CA GLN A 536 -37.40 15.47 25.12
C GLN A 536 -36.75 16.80 25.44
N THR A 537 -37.39 17.64 26.26
CA THR A 537 -36.85 18.95 26.66
C THR A 537 -35.98 18.86 27.91
N THR A 538 -34.87 19.59 27.93
CA THR A 538 -34.05 19.83 29.13
C THR A 538 -33.68 21.30 29.25
N THR A 539 -33.54 21.81 30.48
CA THR A 539 -33.05 23.17 30.76
C THR A 539 -31.55 23.25 31.00
N GLU A 540 -30.85 22.11 31.02
CA GLU A 540 -29.43 22.05 31.38
C GLU A 540 -28.50 22.64 30.29
N ASP A 541 -27.46 23.34 30.75
CA ASP A 541 -26.52 24.06 29.87
C ASP A 541 -25.24 23.29 29.55
N PHE A 542 -25.03 22.16 30.25
CA PHE A 542 -23.89 21.24 30.11
C PHE A 542 -22.51 21.88 30.38
N LYS A 543 -22.45 22.99 31.14
CA LYS A 543 -21.19 23.67 31.47
C LYS A 543 -20.54 23.19 32.78
N THR A 544 -21.29 22.48 33.62
CA THR A 544 -20.86 22.02 34.96
C THR A 544 -21.15 20.55 35.14
N ASP A 545 -20.35 19.83 35.93
CA ASP A 545 -20.61 18.40 36.20
C ASP A 545 -21.94 18.20 36.97
N GLU A 546 -22.39 19.19 37.75
CA GLU A 546 -23.74 19.22 38.34
C GLU A 546 -24.85 19.31 37.29
N SER A 547 -24.69 20.15 36.25
CA SER A 547 -25.65 20.23 35.14
C SER A 547 -25.74 18.93 34.34
N VAL A 548 -24.59 18.28 34.10
CA VAL A 548 -24.55 16.99 33.42
C VAL A 548 -25.17 15.90 34.28
N THR A 549 -24.96 15.91 35.60
CA THR A 549 -25.54 14.94 36.53
C THR A 549 -27.07 15.05 36.59
N ARG A 550 -27.63 16.27 36.64
CA ARG A 550 -29.09 16.47 36.57
C ARG A 550 -29.66 15.98 35.24
N TYR A 551 -29.02 16.32 34.12
CA TYR A 551 -29.42 15.84 32.80
C TYR A 551 -29.36 14.31 32.67
N ILE A 552 -28.37 13.64 33.26
CA ILE A 552 -28.30 12.17 33.28
C ILE A 552 -29.52 11.61 34.04
N ASN A 553 -29.89 12.16 35.19
CA ASN A 553 -31.08 11.71 35.92
C ASN A 553 -32.38 11.93 35.11
N GLU A 554 -32.53 13.09 34.45
CA GLU A 554 -33.65 13.38 33.53
C GLU A 554 -33.74 12.35 32.39
N LEU A 555 -32.59 11.94 31.84
CA LEU A 555 -32.52 10.89 30.81
C LEU A 555 -32.84 9.50 31.38
N GLU A 556 -32.38 9.15 32.57
CA GLU A 556 -32.68 7.85 33.17
C GLU A 556 -34.19 7.68 33.41
N GLU A 557 -34.86 8.69 33.97
CA GLU A 557 -36.32 8.70 34.14
C GLU A 557 -37.05 8.62 32.78
N PHE A 558 -36.63 9.42 31.80
CA PHE A 558 -37.22 9.42 30.46
C PHE A 558 -37.08 8.06 29.75
N ILE A 559 -35.89 7.47 29.75
CA ILE A 559 -35.63 6.17 29.12
C ILE A 559 -36.35 5.05 29.88
N GLN A 560 -36.46 5.15 31.21
CA GLN A 560 -37.21 4.18 32.00
C GLN A 560 -38.69 4.17 31.59
N ASP A 561 -39.31 5.34 31.43
CA ASP A 561 -40.69 5.43 30.96
C ASP A 561 -40.83 5.06 29.46
N TYR A 562 -39.89 5.46 28.61
CA TYR A 562 -39.94 5.19 27.16
C TYR A 562 -39.98 3.68 26.84
N PHE A 563 -39.10 2.90 27.47
CA PHE A 563 -39.04 1.45 27.27
C PHE A 563 -39.87 0.65 28.28
N LYS A 564 -40.51 1.31 29.25
CA LYS A 564 -41.13 0.69 30.44
C LYS A 564 -40.17 -0.28 31.15
N ALA A 565 -38.93 0.15 31.33
CA ALA A 565 -37.85 -0.68 31.86
C ALA A 565 -37.93 -0.85 33.39
N ASP A 566 -37.60 -2.04 33.89
CA ASP A 566 -37.43 -2.30 35.33
C ASP A 566 -36.38 -1.37 35.96
N LYS A 567 -35.33 -1.03 35.18
CA LYS A 567 -34.15 -0.29 35.65
C LYS A 567 -33.36 0.30 34.47
N VAL A 568 -32.85 1.52 34.64
CA VAL A 568 -31.84 2.15 33.76
C VAL A 568 -30.51 2.30 34.53
N LEU A 569 -29.39 2.34 33.81
CA LEU A 569 -28.02 2.27 34.37
C LEU A 569 -26.99 3.02 33.51
N THR A 570 -26.73 4.29 33.78
CA THR A 570 -25.72 5.10 33.06
C THR A 570 -24.29 4.84 33.57
N PHE A 571 -23.39 4.41 32.67
CA PHE A 571 -21.98 4.12 33.01
C PHE A 571 -20.95 5.06 32.36
N GLN A 572 -21.32 5.83 31.33
CA GLN A 572 -20.40 6.73 30.63
C GLN A 572 -21.15 7.86 29.93
N TYR A 573 -20.55 9.06 29.91
CA TYR A 573 -20.87 10.13 28.96
C TYR A 573 -19.59 10.63 28.29
N GLN A 574 -19.73 11.28 27.13
CA GLN A 574 -18.65 11.96 26.42
C GLN A 574 -19.18 13.27 25.83
N VAL A 575 -18.34 14.30 25.81
CA VAL A 575 -18.66 15.60 25.22
C VAL A 575 -17.84 15.75 23.94
N ARG A 576 -18.46 16.08 22.80
CA ARG A 576 -17.73 16.31 21.55
C ARG A 576 -17.68 17.80 21.19
N LYS A 577 -16.48 18.32 20.93
CA LYS A 577 -16.21 19.73 20.59
C LYS A 577 -15.16 19.81 19.46
N ARG A 578 -15.31 20.78 18.57
CA ARG A 578 -14.38 21.02 17.43
C ARG A 578 -12.93 21.24 17.88
N GLN A 579 -12.74 21.95 18.99
CA GLN A 579 -11.48 22.04 19.73
C GLN A 579 -11.66 21.24 21.02
N PRO A 580 -11.08 20.03 21.15
CA PRO A 580 -11.14 19.28 22.38
C PRO A 580 -10.26 19.94 23.45
N ASP A 581 -10.70 19.88 24.71
CA ASP A 581 -9.83 20.23 25.82
C ASP A 581 -8.81 19.11 26.01
N ARG A 582 -7.51 19.44 25.94
CA ARG A 582 -6.43 18.45 26.09
C ARG A 582 -6.28 17.96 27.53
N LEU A 583 -6.91 18.62 28.51
CA LEU A 583 -6.83 18.29 29.93
C LEU A 583 -8.02 17.43 30.42
N ASP A 584 -9.13 17.37 29.67
CA ASP A 584 -10.30 16.55 30.02
C ASP A 584 -10.52 15.40 29.01
N PRO A 585 -10.21 14.13 29.37
CA PRO A 585 -10.36 12.99 28.46
C PRO A 585 -11.82 12.66 28.08
N ARG A 586 -12.81 13.29 28.74
CA ARG A 586 -14.24 13.23 28.39
C ARG A 586 -14.56 14.12 27.20
N VAL A 587 -13.72 15.11 26.88
CA VAL A 587 -13.91 16.07 25.78
C VAL A 587 -13.12 15.62 24.55
N ARG A 588 -13.82 15.21 23.49
CA ARG A 588 -13.22 14.63 22.27
C ARG A 588 -13.59 15.41 21.01
N PRO A 589 -12.83 15.28 19.91
CA PRO A 589 -13.31 15.75 18.61
C PRO A 589 -14.56 14.97 18.13
N PRO A 590 -15.33 15.49 17.16
CA PRO A 590 -16.31 14.71 16.40
C PRO A 590 -15.69 13.41 15.86
N SER A 591 -16.50 12.33 15.75
CA SER A 591 -16.01 11.11 15.10
C SER A 591 -15.87 11.35 13.59
N ASN A 592 -14.78 10.87 12.99
CA ASN A 592 -14.52 10.92 11.55
C ASN A 592 -14.50 9.52 10.90
N PHE A 593 -14.90 8.48 11.63
CA PHE A 593 -15.04 7.12 11.13
C PHE A 593 -16.37 6.48 11.57
N VAL A 594 -16.85 5.59 10.71
CA VAL A 594 -18.08 4.81 10.91
C VAL A 594 -17.78 3.58 11.76
N HIS A 595 -18.59 3.37 12.79
CA HIS A 595 -18.49 2.23 13.70
C HIS A 595 -19.84 1.96 14.37
N VAL A 596 -19.99 0.75 14.90
CA VAL A 596 -20.98 0.41 15.93
C VAL A 596 -20.22 0.41 17.26
N ASP A 597 -20.67 1.21 18.24
CA ASP A 597 -19.99 1.41 19.54
C ASP A 597 -19.72 0.10 20.30
N VAL A 598 -20.54 -0.93 20.06
CA VAL A 598 -20.59 -2.15 20.86
C VAL A 598 -20.99 -3.35 19.98
N SER A 599 -20.21 -4.43 20.01
CA SER A 599 -20.66 -5.74 19.49
C SER A 599 -21.42 -6.53 20.56
N PRO A 600 -22.08 -7.67 20.25
CA PRO A 600 -22.65 -8.54 21.29
C PRO A 600 -21.66 -8.98 22.37
N ALA A 601 -20.43 -9.35 22.00
CA ALA A 601 -19.38 -9.69 22.96
C ALA A 601 -18.92 -8.45 23.76
N GLY A 602 -18.77 -7.30 23.08
CA GLY A 602 -18.50 -6.01 23.71
C GLY A 602 -19.59 -5.56 24.68
N ALA A 603 -20.85 -5.89 24.44
CA ALA A 603 -21.97 -5.51 25.30
C ALA A 603 -21.91 -6.28 26.62
N GLU A 604 -21.70 -7.59 26.57
CA GLU A 604 -21.48 -8.41 27.75
C GLU A 604 -20.22 -7.96 28.52
N ALA A 605 -19.11 -7.70 27.82
CA ALA A 605 -17.88 -7.20 28.43
C ALA A 605 -18.10 -5.85 29.15
N ARG A 606 -18.80 -4.90 28.52
CA ARG A 606 -19.14 -3.59 29.13
C ARG A 606 -20.04 -3.73 30.35
N ILE A 607 -21.03 -4.62 30.34
CA ILE A 607 -21.90 -4.89 31.49
C ILE A 607 -21.08 -5.47 32.66
N ARG A 608 -20.22 -6.46 32.38
CA ARG A 608 -19.36 -7.09 33.38
C ARG A 608 -18.32 -6.13 33.96
N PHE A 609 -17.77 -5.23 33.15
CA PHE A 609 -16.78 -4.25 33.58
C PHE A 609 -17.38 -3.13 34.44
N ASN A 610 -18.47 -2.51 34.00
CA ASN A 610 -19.05 -1.36 34.71
C ASN A 610 -19.92 -1.78 35.91
N TYR A 611 -20.55 -2.97 35.86
CA TYR A 611 -21.49 -3.43 36.87
C TYR A 611 -21.19 -4.86 37.41
N PRO A 612 -19.95 -5.17 37.81
CA PRO A 612 -19.50 -6.55 38.10
C PRO A 612 -20.34 -7.26 39.17
N LYS A 613 -20.89 -6.52 40.14
CA LYS A 613 -21.72 -7.07 41.24
C LYS A 613 -23.11 -7.52 40.81
N VAL A 614 -23.66 -6.99 39.70
CA VAL A 614 -25.03 -7.25 39.24
C VAL A 614 -25.10 -7.72 37.77
N ALA A 615 -23.97 -7.77 37.07
CA ALA A 615 -23.87 -8.23 35.68
C ALA A 615 -24.54 -9.59 35.45
N GLY A 616 -24.37 -10.55 36.37
CA GLY A 616 -25.00 -11.86 36.28
C GLY A 616 -26.53 -11.85 36.30
N ASP A 617 -27.16 -10.81 36.85
CA ASP A 617 -28.62 -10.66 36.86
C ASP A 617 -29.12 -9.86 35.66
N ILE A 618 -28.36 -8.85 35.23
CA ILE A 618 -28.62 -8.10 33.99
C ILE A 618 -28.61 -9.06 32.79
N LEU A 619 -27.54 -9.86 32.66
CA LEU A 619 -27.34 -10.80 31.54
C LEU A 619 -28.36 -11.96 31.51
N ARG A 620 -29.09 -12.20 32.61
CA ARG A 620 -30.17 -13.20 32.69
C ARG A 620 -31.55 -12.67 32.32
N ARG A 621 -31.71 -11.35 32.11
CA ARG A 621 -32.93 -10.69 31.65
C ARG A 621 -32.73 -10.12 30.25
N ARG A 622 -33.80 -9.65 29.59
CA ARG A 622 -33.65 -8.80 28.42
C ARG A 622 -32.92 -7.52 28.83
N HIS A 623 -31.86 -7.17 28.11
CA HIS A 623 -31.09 -5.97 28.36
C HIS A 623 -30.69 -5.33 27.02
N MET A 624 -30.59 -4.00 27.03
CA MET A 624 -30.23 -3.19 25.87
C MET A 624 -29.08 -2.26 26.23
N LEU A 625 -28.17 -2.02 25.29
CA LEU A 625 -27.20 -0.92 25.37
C LEU A 625 -27.57 0.14 24.33
N LEU A 626 -27.84 1.34 24.83
CA LEU A 626 -28.27 2.50 24.06
C LEU A 626 -27.17 3.57 24.07
N SER A 627 -26.95 4.22 22.93
CA SER A 627 -26.23 5.49 22.87
C SER A 627 -27.27 6.62 22.75
N LEU A 628 -27.14 7.64 23.60
CA LEU A 628 -28.02 8.81 23.61
C LEU A 628 -27.21 10.03 23.19
N TRP A 629 -27.74 10.83 22.27
CA TRP A 629 -27.01 11.94 21.68
C TRP A 629 -27.88 13.19 21.56
N ARG A 630 -27.31 14.35 21.93
CA ARG A 630 -27.97 15.66 21.91
C ARG A 630 -26.94 16.74 21.57
N PRO A 631 -27.30 17.76 20.77
CA PRO A 631 -26.42 18.89 20.52
C PRO A 631 -26.25 19.78 21.76
N LEU A 632 -25.06 20.37 21.92
CA LEU A 632 -24.74 21.25 23.06
C LEU A 632 -25.33 22.67 22.91
N PHE A 633 -25.81 23.02 21.71
CA PHE A 633 -26.39 24.30 21.31
C PHE A 633 -27.56 24.06 20.35
N SER A 634 -28.28 25.11 19.93
CA SER A 634 -29.46 24.97 19.07
C SER A 634 -29.66 26.19 18.16
N PRO A 635 -30.02 25.97 16.87
CA PRO A 635 -29.94 24.70 16.16
C PRO A 635 -28.49 24.24 16.00
N LEU A 636 -28.27 22.94 15.80
CA LEU A 636 -26.97 22.42 15.40
C LEU A 636 -26.69 22.77 13.93
N GLN A 637 -25.60 23.49 13.68
CA GLN A 637 -25.22 23.94 12.33
C GLN A 637 -23.94 23.27 11.80
N ASP A 638 -23.11 22.69 12.66
CA ASP A 638 -21.85 22.03 12.31
C ASP A 638 -21.73 20.63 12.92
N TYR A 639 -21.30 19.66 12.10
CA TYR A 639 -21.12 18.24 12.46
C TYR A 639 -22.39 17.53 13.01
N PRO A 640 -23.49 17.45 12.23
CA PRO A 640 -24.61 16.57 12.56
C PRO A 640 -24.15 15.10 12.61
N LEU A 641 -24.71 14.32 13.54
CA LEU A 641 -24.44 12.88 13.61
C LEU A 641 -25.19 12.16 12.48
N ALA A 642 -24.43 11.46 11.63
CA ALA A 642 -24.97 10.60 10.59
C ALA A 642 -25.07 9.15 11.06
N LEU A 643 -26.14 8.46 10.68
CA LEU A 643 -26.46 7.09 11.08
C LEU A 643 -26.84 6.26 9.86
N CYS A 644 -26.46 4.97 9.87
CA CYS A 644 -26.88 4.01 8.86
C CYS A 644 -28.17 3.33 9.32
N ASP A 645 -29.12 3.15 8.40
CA ASP A 645 -30.28 2.28 8.59
C ASP A 645 -29.82 0.84 8.77
N ALA A 646 -30.08 0.25 9.95
CA ALA A 646 -29.68 -1.11 10.29
C ALA A 646 -30.09 -2.14 9.22
N ARG A 647 -31.28 -1.97 8.61
CA ARG A 647 -31.81 -2.85 7.55
C ARG A 647 -31.02 -2.81 6.24
N SER A 648 -30.14 -1.82 6.09
CA SER A 648 -29.27 -1.68 4.91
C SER A 648 -27.89 -2.28 5.12
N VAL A 649 -27.52 -2.64 6.35
CA VAL A 649 -26.23 -3.21 6.71
C VAL A 649 -26.34 -4.74 6.71
N ASP A 650 -25.47 -5.41 5.95
CA ASP A 650 -25.33 -6.87 6.01
C ASP A 650 -24.30 -7.26 7.09
N ASP A 651 -24.47 -8.42 7.74
CA ASP A 651 -23.51 -8.92 8.74
C ASP A 651 -22.07 -9.03 8.16
N SER A 652 -21.93 -9.28 6.85
CA SER A 652 -20.62 -9.31 6.18
C SER A 652 -20.01 -7.94 5.92
N ASP A 653 -20.75 -6.84 6.06
CA ASP A 653 -20.20 -5.48 6.06
C ASP A 653 -19.50 -5.14 7.37
N LEU A 654 -19.83 -5.83 8.47
CA LEU A 654 -19.23 -5.61 9.78
C LEU A 654 -17.82 -6.24 9.85
N VAL A 655 -16.92 -5.55 10.55
CA VAL A 655 -15.55 -5.99 10.83
C VAL A 655 -15.31 -5.88 12.34
N GLU A 656 -15.06 -7.01 12.97
CA GLU A 656 -14.68 -7.08 14.39
C GLU A 656 -13.39 -6.27 14.63
N SER A 657 -13.46 -5.34 15.58
CA SER A 657 -12.35 -4.50 16.00
C SER A 657 -12.26 -4.46 17.52
N ASP A 658 -11.14 -4.97 18.04
CA ASP A 658 -10.80 -4.90 19.46
C ASP A 658 -10.71 -3.44 19.92
N TYR A 659 -11.27 -3.17 21.10
CA TYR A 659 -11.10 -1.93 21.86
C TYR A 659 -10.33 -2.26 23.13
N ILE A 660 -9.03 -1.99 23.13
CA ILE A 660 -8.12 -2.36 24.21
C ILE A 660 -7.73 -1.12 25.01
N TYR A 661 -8.16 -1.08 26.27
CA TYR A 661 -7.71 -0.17 27.31
C TYR A 661 -6.84 -0.93 28.32
N PRO A 662 -5.98 -0.26 29.11
CA PRO A 662 -5.05 -0.93 30.04
C PRO A 662 -5.68 -1.95 31.01
N ASN A 663 -6.96 -1.75 31.38
CA ASN A 663 -7.70 -2.60 32.32
C ASN A 663 -8.99 -3.18 31.72
N PHE A 664 -9.25 -3.01 30.42
CA PHE A 664 -10.52 -3.40 29.79
C PHE A 664 -10.35 -3.71 28.31
N VAL A 665 -10.72 -4.92 27.90
CA VAL A 665 -10.84 -5.32 26.50
C VAL A 665 -12.34 -5.41 26.17
N SER A 666 -12.74 -4.79 25.06
CA SER A 666 -14.07 -4.86 24.48
C SER A 666 -13.95 -5.12 22.98
N GLU A 667 -15.06 -5.44 22.35
CA GLU A 667 -15.17 -5.54 20.90
C GLU A 667 -16.19 -4.52 20.37
N SER A 668 -15.95 -4.04 19.16
CA SER A 668 -16.78 -3.10 18.39
C SER A 668 -16.82 -3.57 16.94
N PHE A 669 -17.72 -3.00 16.12
CA PHE A 669 -17.66 -3.20 14.68
C PHE A 669 -17.23 -1.93 13.95
N LEU A 670 -16.30 -2.07 13.01
CA LEU A 670 -16.14 -1.12 11.92
C LEU A 670 -17.05 -1.54 10.77
N LEU A 671 -17.57 -0.59 10.00
CA LEU A 671 -18.45 -0.86 8.86
C LEU A 671 -17.68 -0.68 7.54
N LYS A 672 -17.63 -1.72 6.71
CA LYS A 672 -17.19 -1.63 5.30
C LYS A 672 -18.19 -0.75 4.53
N HIS A 673 -17.78 -0.17 3.41
CA HIS A 673 -18.75 0.49 2.54
C HIS A 673 -19.52 -0.53 1.68
N SER A 674 -20.85 -0.52 1.78
CA SER A 674 -21.77 -1.07 0.76
C SER A 674 -22.55 0.06 0.07
N PRO A 675 -22.82 0.00 -1.25
CA PRO A 675 -23.71 0.94 -1.92
C PRO A 675 -25.18 0.83 -1.46
N GLU A 676 -25.55 -0.27 -0.79
CA GLU A 676 -26.90 -0.45 -0.25
C GLU A 676 -27.13 0.36 1.03
N HIS A 677 -26.06 0.81 1.70
CA HIS A 677 -26.12 1.56 2.97
C HIS A 677 -26.88 2.87 2.84
N LYS A 678 -27.94 3.02 3.64
CA LYS A 678 -28.80 4.21 3.65
C LYS A 678 -28.46 5.07 4.85
N TRP A 679 -27.86 6.22 4.57
CA TRP A 679 -27.37 7.15 5.59
C TRP A 679 -28.37 8.27 5.83
N PHE A 680 -28.56 8.63 7.10
CA PHE A 680 -29.46 9.67 7.55
C PHE A 680 -28.80 10.60 8.56
N TYR A 681 -29.10 11.88 8.49
CA TYR A 681 -28.79 12.88 9.52
C TYR A 681 -30.03 13.73 9.76
N LEU A 682 -30.07 14.52 10.84
CA LEU A 682 -31.13 15.52 11.04
C LEU A 682 -30.53 16.91 10.87
N SER A 683 -31.01 17.68 9.89
CA SER A 683 -30.59 19.08 9.73
C SER A 683 -31.08 19.94 10.89
N GLU A 684 -30.32 20.98 11.24
CA GLU A 684 -30.66 21.97 12.27
C GLU A 684 -31.16 21.37 13.61
N GLN A 685 -30.61 20.22 14.03
CA GLN A 685 -31.11 19.50 15.20
C GLN A 685 -31.11 20.40 16.44
N CYS A 686 -32.26 20.55 17.09
CA CYS A 686 -32.41 21.36 18.29
C CYS A 686 -32.13 20.54 19.57
N LYS A 687 -31.93 21.24 20.69
CA LYS A 687 -31.65 20.61 21.99
C LYS A 687 -32.79 19.71 22.45
N ASP A 688 -34.03 20.00 22.09
CA ASP A 688 -35.22 19.23 22.43
C ASP A 688 -35.42 17.98 21.55
N GLU A 689 -34.62 17.81 20.50
CA GLU A 689 -34.59 16.62 19.65
C GLU A 689 -33.50 15.66 20.17
N LEU A 690 -33.87 14.70 21.01
CA LEU A 690 -32.97 13.66 21.53
C LEU A 690 -32.84 12.52 20.51
N LEU A 691 -31.61 12.16 20.17
CA LEU A 691 -31.31 11.00 19.34
C LEU A 691 -31.04 9.78 20.21
N ILE A 692 -31.83 8.71 20.02
CA ILE A 692 -31.65 7.39 20.63
C ILE A 692 -31.10 6.43 19.57
N ILE A 693 -30.06 5.68 19.91
CA ILE A 693 -29.42 4.67 19.06
C ILE A 693 -29.36 3.35 19.82
N THR A 694 -29.86 2.26 19.24
CA THR A 694 -29.68 0.90 19.77
C THR A 694 -28.35 0.34 19.30
N ASN A 695 -27.39 0.14 20.21
CA ASN A 695 -26.14 -0.56 19.88
C ASN A 695 -26.28 -2.08 20.05
N TYR A 696 -27.13 -2.52 20.99
CA TYR A 696 -27.36 -3.93 21.28
C TYR A 696 -28.70 -4.13 22.00
N ASP A 697 -29.42 -5.20 21.68
CA ASP A 697 -30.60 -5.68 22.41
C ASP A 697 -30.59 -7.21 22.45
N SER A 698 -30.58 -7.77 23.66
CA SER A 698 -30.46 -9.22 23.87
C SER A 698 -31.71 -10.02 23.47
N ALA A 699 -32.80 -9.38 23.04
CA ALA A 699 -33.98 -10.07 22.50
C ALA A 699 -33.75 -10.62 21.07
N PHE A 700 -32.84 -10.04 20.31
CA PHE A 700 -32.55 -10.46 18.94
C PHE A 700 -31.40 -11.48 18.94
N LYS A 701 -31.75 -12.77 18.78
CA LYS A 701 -30.77 -13.88 18.78
C LYS A 701 -29.90 -13.96 17.51
N THR A 702 -30.31 -13.27 16.47
CA THR A 702 -29.54 -12.97 15.25
C THR A 702 -29.54 -11.45 15.10
N ARG A 703 -28.42 -10.88 14.69
CA ARG A 703 -28.24 -9.42 14.56
C ARG A 703 -29.18 -8.89 13.47
N GLN A 704 -30.13 -8.03 13.82
CA GLN A 704 -31.01 -7.25 12.93
C GLN A 704 -31.14 -5.83 13.49
#